data_AF-D6Z640-F1
#
_entry.id   AF-D6Z640-F1
#
_cell.length_a   1.000
_cell.length_b   1.000
_cell.length_c   1.000
_cell.angle_alpha   90.00
_cell.angle_beta   90.00
_cell.angle_gamma   90.00
#
_symmetry.space_group_name_H-M   'P 1'
#
loop_
_entity.id
_entity.type
_entity.pdbx_description
1 polymer ?
#
loop_
_entity_poly.entity_id
_entity_poly.type
_entity_poly.pdbx_seq_one_letter_code
_entity_poly.pdbx_strand_id
1 'polypeptide(L)'
;MTSGEEDRPEENRTAAGETAETPFLIRIRADRMAVDLEVRAPLAPGQELSVEQIKEELGQRGVVFGFDDRSLAAAILELAGQPQGTGVVRLADGQAPVAGGVGSLEYLVGPTAAGHDPETHDLVRPGQVLVRKIKASPGQPGRDVFGEELPAPAGKEPVLAAGEHVRLAGEDDTEYQAELYGRARLEGDRIDVEPLVEVAPDGMSAWVPIYPRLADNSALAYEHLEHSLQAAGVVHGIREEALRGVLEQQVVVPRMLAARGDEPEAGQDARVSFEFFLNDDDPVRVDAARRAGTLPPGPVRKTLRLKGEVLAVKTPPVAPVAGCKVTGEIIAGREGRDWELTAGENVAVGDEARVFFVADQLAAGYPDYQDGTVWVSDPLQVSDDAMVAYLQVHPPGRAERGFSGEQILQLLAAHGVTRGVRKQHIRRAVEYAAAHRRVLPRIVAARGRLPEDGRDATIEVLVQAGQKPGLIVEPTENIDFRERNTINSVRRGDLLARRTPPGPGVDGWTVRGETIAAKPGADLQFQPQPNVVISEDGLELLAGVDGMLTVLAPNKIAVLEIYEVKGDVDYRVGNLDMVGALLIAGWIRPGFTVKASGDIRVGGGVEDAKLIAGANVEIKGGMVSRGKGKIKAEIDVVARFLEWTRVHAGGNIVIHDQVMRSQVFAGGTLTVTAGKGRIRGGVCSAIQGIVANEIGSPAGVRTVVMAGANPALRRRLLQVDRQMAEYARQKAKMDTVLGRYLKHGRGAGLPPEVQRKLSLLAKQRRAVVQAEKRLARPREEMARQLAAIDLNKIRIVARKAVYAGTMVIIGTSRYKVREDLLRPVTFMVDPSGREVKTLDD
;
A
#
# COMPACT_ATOMS: atom_id res chain seq x y z
N MET A 1 -7.87 -107.09 -21.45
CA MET A 1 -7.65 -108.55 -21.47
C MET A 1 -9.04 -109.15 -21.57
N THR A 2 -9.43 -110.04 -22.47
CA THR A 2 -8.74 -111.02 -23.33
C THR A 2 -9.92 -111.76 -23.98
N SER A 3 -10.05 -111.78 -25.32
CA SER A 3 -9.63 -112.90 -26.19
C SER A 3 -10.35 -114.22 -25.96
N GLY A 4 -10.79 -114.83 -27.06
CA GLY A 4 -10.46 -116.23 -27.35
C GLY A 4 -11.57 -117.25 -27.14
N GLU A 5 -12.22 -117.62 -28.26
CA GLU A 5 -12.21 -118.95 -28.89
C GLU A 5 -12.20 -120.27 -28.09
N GLU A 6 -12.93 -121.21 -28.71
CA GLU A 6 -12.83 -122.70 -28.65
C GLU A 6 -13.36 -123.38 -27.37
N ASP A 7 -14.02 -124.54 -27.40
CA ASP A 7 -13.73 -125.74 -28.18
C ASP A 7 -14.95 -126.73 -28.23
N ARG A 8 -14.79 -127.75 -29.07
CA ARG A 8 -15.67 -128.83 -29.59
C ARG A 8 -15.89 -130.00 -28.57
N PRO A 9 -16.10 -131.30 -28.97
CA PRO A 9 -16.92 -132.01 -29.98
C PRO A 9 -17.69 -133.27 -29.41
N GLU A 10 -18.17 -134.13 -30.34
CA GLU A 10 -18.16 -135.63 -30.29
C GLU A 10 -19.28 -136.38 -29.51
N GLU A 11 -19.79 -137.57 -29.86
CA GLU A 11 -19.66 -138.52 -30.97
C GLU A 11 -20.71 -139.66 -30.80
N ASN A 12 -20.97 -140.41 -31.89
CA ASN A 12 -21.15 -141.88 -31.95
C ASN A 12 -22.51 -142.64 -31.85
N ARG A 13 -22.63 -143.55 -32.84
CA ARG A 13 -23.08 -144.97 -32.83
C ARG A 13 -24.58 -145.28 -32.79
N THR A 14 -25.20 -145.69 -33.90
CA THR A 14 -25.21 -147.02 -34.60
C THR A 14 -26.06 -148.11 -33.96
N ALA A 15 -26.96 -148.63 -34.81
CA ALA A 15 -27.29 -150.04 -35.05
C ALA A 15 -28.18 -150.83 -34.07
N ALA A 16 -29.38 -151.12 -34.60
CA ALA A 16 -29.98 -152.44 -34.83
C ALA A 16 -30.22 -153.40 -33.64
N GLY A 17 -31.49 -153.76 -33.51
CA GLY A 17 -31.97 -154.91 -32.74
C GLY A 17 -33.49 -155.04 -32.89
N GLU A 18 -33.94 -155.69 -33.96
CA GLU A 18 -35.32 -156.15 -34.14
C GLU A 18 -35.63 -157.35 -33.24
N THR A 19 -36.81 -157.33 -32.63
CA THR A 19 -37.77 -158.42 -32.25
C THR A 19 -38.48 -157.97 -30.97
N ALA A 20 -39.80 -157.88 -30.83
CA ALA A 20 -40.92 -158.46 -31.56
C ALA A 20 -42.00 -157.39 -31.85
N GLU A 21 -42.64 -157.49 -33.01
CA GLU A 21 -43.56 -156.50 -33.57
C GLU A 21 -44.87 -156.37 -32.77
N THR A 22 -44.99 -155.30 -31.97
CA THR A 22 -46.28 -154.64 -31.68
C THR A 22 -46.64 -153.73 -32.86
N PRO A 23 -47.90 -153.67 -33.30
CA PRO A 23 -48.24 -153.01 -34.57
C PRO A 23 -48.13 -151.47 -34.58
N PHE A 24 -47.80 -150.81 -33.45
CA PHE A 24 -47.79 -149.33 -33.30
C PHE A 24 -46.67 -148.77 -32.39
N LEU A 25 -46.42 -147.45 -32.48
CA LEU A 25 -45.39 -146.67 -31.76
C LEU A 25 -45.96 -145.32 -31.27
N ILE A 26 -45.65 -144.88 -30.03
CA ILE A 26 -46.00 -143.55 -29.52
C ILE A 26 -44.77 -142.61 -29.53
N ARG A 27 -44.93 -141.39 -30.04
CA ARG A 27 -43.89 -140.35 -30.14
C ARG A 27 -44.30 -139.07 -29.43
N ILE A 28 -43.52 -138.67 -28.42
CA ILE A 28 -43.65 -137.36 -27.78
C ILE A 28 -42.86 -136.34 -28.62
N ARG A 29 -43.45 -135.17 -28.89
CA ARG A 29 -42.78 -134.09 -29.63
C ARG A 29 -41.68 -133.44 -28.79
N ALA A 30 -40.66 -132.93 -29.49
CA ALA A 30 -39.47 -132.36 -28.86
C ALA A 30 -39.76 -131.13 -27.97
N ASP A 31 -40.82 -130.37 -28.28
CA ASP A 31 -41.25 -129.21 -27.50
C ASP A 31 -42.01 -129.58 -26.21
N ARG A 32 -42.24 -130.88 -25.97
CA ARG A 32 -43.01 -131.39 -24.82
C ARG A 32 -44.45 -130.86 -24.79
N MET A 33 -44.95 -130.30 -25.88
CA MET A 33 -46.30 -129.73 -25.97
C MET A 33 -47.28 -130.66 -26.68
N ALA A 34 -46.84 -131.79 -27.23
CA ALA A 34 -47.73 -132.75 -27.88
C ALA A 34 -47.21 -134.19 -27.93
N VAL A 35 -48.12 -135.16 -28.10
CA VAL A 35 -47.79 -136.59 -28.24
C VAL A 35 -48.59 -137.19 -29.40
N ASP A 36 -47.97 -138.03 -30.23
CA ASP A 36 -48.54 -138.64 -31.45
C ASP A 36 -48.43 -140.19 -31.41
N LEU A 37 -49.37 -140.91 -32.03
CA LEU A 37 -49.42 -142.38 -32.21
C LEU A 37 -49.19 -142.75 -33.68
N GLU A 38 -48.34 -143.74 -33.97
CA GLU A 38 -47.96 -144.17 -35.33
C GLU A 38 -48.13 -145.69 -35.52
N VAL A 39 -48.94 -146.15 -36.49
CA VAL A 39 -49.19 -147.59 -36.81
C VAL A 39 -48.58 -147.91 -38.18
N ARG A 40 -47.70 -148.94 -38.28
CA ARG A 40 -46.83 -149.15 -39.47
C ARG A 40 -47.09 -150.41 -40.31
N ALA A 41 -47.85 -151.39 -39.84
CA ALA A 41 -48.20 -152.59 -40.60
C ALA A 41 -49.71 -152.91 -40.49
N PRO A 42 -50.37 -153.48 -41.53
CA PRO A 42 -51.77 -153.84 -41.47
C PRO A 42 -52.01 -154.92 -40.42
N LEU A 43 -53.01 -154.73 -39.55
CA LEU A 43 -53.43 -155.72 -38.55
C LEU A 43 -53.99 -156.97 -39.26
N ALA A 44 -53.63 -158.18 -38.78
CA ALA A 44 -54.19 -159.42 -39.31
C ALA A 44 -55.73 -159.47 -39.07
N PRO A 45 -56.53 -160.07 -39.96
CA PRO A 45 -57.99 -160.07 -39.83
C PRO A 45 -58.44 -160.64 -38.47
N GLY A 46 -59.05 -159.81 -37.62
CA GLY A 46 -59.54 -160.15 -36.28
C GLY A 46 -58.77 -159.54 -35.09
N GLN A 47 -57.75 -158.70 -35.33
CA GLN A 47 -56.97 -158.01 -34.27
C GLN A 47 -57.28 -156.50 -34.25
N GLU A 48 -57.82 -155.95 -33.15
CA GLU A 48 -58.16 -154.51 -32.98
C GLU A 48 -57.30 -153.85 -31.86
N LEU A 49 -56.94 -152.57 -32.03
CA LEU A 49 -56.22 -151.75 -31.03
C LEU A 49 -57.17 -151.21 -29.96
N SER A 50 -56.85 -151.38 -28.67
CA SER A 50 -57.69 -150.87 -27.57
C SER A 50 -57.14 -149.57 -26.95
N VAL A 51 -58.05 -148.71 -26.49
CA VAL A 51 -57.71 -147.46 -25.76
C VAL A 51 -56.86 -147.76 -24.53
N GLU A 52 -57.14 -148.85 -23.83
CA GLU A 52 -56.39 -149.27 -22.65
C GLU A 52 -54.90 -149.53 -22.96
N GLN A 53 -54.60 -150.17 -24.09
CA GLN A 53 -53.21 -150.40 -24.51
C GLN A 53 -52.45 -149.10 -24.84
N ILE A 54 -53.10 -148.11 -25.46
CA ILE A 54 -52.48 -146.82 -25.78
C ILE A 54 -52.32 -145.97 -24.52
N LYS A 55 -53.27 -146.03 -23.59
CA LYS A 55 -53.16 -145.38 -22.29
C LYS A 55 -52.02 -145.93 -21.45
N GLU A 56 -51.89 -147.25 -21.40
CA GLU A 56 -50.82 -147.90 -20.65
C GLU A 56 -49.45 -147.50 -21.21
N GLU A 57 -49.31 -147.43 -22.54
CA GLU A 57 -48.08 -146.99 -23.21
C GLU A 57 -47.81 -145.47 -23.05
N LEU A 58 -48.83 -144.61 -23.06
CA LEU A 58 -48.70 -143.17 -22.72
C LEU A 58 -48.26 -142.98 -21.27
N GLY A 59 -48.81 -143.78 -20.36
CA GLY A 59 -48.46 -143.80 -18.94
C GLY A 59 -47.03 -144.27 -18.70
N GLN A 60 -46.57 -145.33 -19.38
CA GLN A 60 -45.18 -145.77 -19.34
C GLN A 60 -44.20 -144.71 -19.85
N ARG A 61 -44.65 -143.80 -20.72
CA ARG A 61 -43.86 -142.68 -21.27
C ARG A 61 -44.03 -141.37 -20.49
N GLY A 62 -44.76 -141.38 -19.38
CA GLY A 62 -44.86 -140.27 -18.43
C GLY A 62 -45.74 -139.10 -18.85
N VAL A 63 -46.55 -139.25 -19.91
CA VAL A 63 -47.47 -138.20 -20.35
C VAL A 63 -48.67 -138.19 -19.40
N VAL A 64 -48.99 -137.03 -18.82
CA VAL A 64 -50.08 -136.90 -17.80
C VAL A 64 -51.07 -135.78 -18.09
N PHE A 65 -50.74 -134.87 -19.02
CA PHE A 65 -51.56 -133.72 -19.36
C PHE A 65 -51.83 -133.71 -20.87
N GLY A 66 -53.02 -133.28 -21.27
CA GLY A 66 -53.37 -133.07 -22.67
C GLY A 66 -54.15 -134.20 -23.36
N PHE A 67 -54.49 -135.31 -22.71
CA PHE A 67 -55.29 -136.40 -23.29
C PHE A 67 -56.34 -136.98 -22.33
N ASP A 68 -57.38 -137.61 -22.87
CA ASP A 68 -58.41 -138.36 -22.13
C ASP A 68 -58.93 -139.58 -22.94
N ASP A 69 -59.82 -140.39 -22.35
CA ASP A 69 -60.39 -141.56 -23.04
C ASP A 69 -61.04 -141.24 -24.38
N ARG A 70 -61.69 -140.08 -24.48
CA ARG A 70 -62.41 -139.68 -25.69
C ARG A 70 -61.44 -139.25 -26.77
N SER A 71 -60.39 -138.50 -26.43
CA SER A 71 -59.38 -138.06 -27.39
C SER A 71 -58.58 -139.25 -27.92
N LEU A 72 -58.28 -140.25 -27.08
CA LEU A 72 -57.58 -141.47 -27.51
C LEU A 72 -58.47 -142.39 -28.36
N ALA A 73 -59.74 -142.59 -27.96
CA ALA A 73 -60.69 -143.37 -28.76
C ALA A 73 -60.92 -142.73 -30.14
N ALA A 74 -61.02 -141.41 -30.19
CA ALA A 74 -61.12 -140.67 -31.45
C ALA A 74 -59.88 -140.88 -32.33
N ALA A 75 -58.68 -140.86 -31.74
CA ALA A 75 -57.44 -141.10 -32.47
C ALA A 75 -57.34 -142.53 -33.05
N ILE A 76 -57.83 -143.55 -32.32
CA ILE A 76 -57.91 -144.93 -32.82
C ILE A 76 -58.92 -145.05 -33.96
N LEU A 77 -60.08 -144.40 -33.84
CA LEU A 77 -61.11 -144.41 -34.87
C LEU A 77 -60.62 -143.72 -36.16
N GLU A 78 -59.87 -142.61 -36.00
CA GLU A 78 -59.23 -141.90 -37.11
C GLU A 78 -58.23 -142.80 -37.85
N LEU A 79 -57.49 -143.66 -37.14
CA LEU A 79 -56.62 -144.68 -37.73
C LEU A 79 -57.41 -145.79 -38.46
N ALA A 80 -58.54 -146.24 -37.92
CA ALA A 80 -59.40 -147.26 -38.55
C ALA A 80 -60.02 -146.79 -39.88
N GLY A 81 -60.16 -145.47 -40.08
CA GLY A 81 -60.64 -144.86 -41.32
C GLY A 81 -59.60 -144.83 -42.46
N GLN A 82 -58.33 -145.13 -42.21
CA GLN A 82 -57.27 -145.05 -43.22
C GLN A 82 -57.10 -146.36 -44.01
N PRO A 83 -56.88 -146.31 -45.34
CA PRO A 83 -56.77 -147.51 -46.16
C PRO A 83 -55.57 -148.37 -45.74
N GLN A 84 -55.82 -149.62 -45.35
CA GLN A 84 -54.88 -150.58 -44.75
C GLN A 84 -54.51 -150.37 -43.26
N GLY A 85 -55.13 -149.42 -42.55
CA GLY A 85 -55.03 -149.28 -41.09
C GLY A 85 -53.68 -148.76 -40.56
N THR A 86 -52.95 -147.96 -41.34
CA THR A 86 -51.65 -147.36 -40.98
C THR A 86 -51.70 -145.82 -41.04
N GLY A 87 -51.00 -145.11 -40.14
CA GLY A 87 -51.05 -143.63 -40.05
C GLY A 87 -50.46 -143.04 -38.76
N VAL A 88 -50.40 -141.70 -38.64
CA VAL A 88 -49.97 -140.96 -37.41
C VAL A 88 -51.09 -140.04 -36.90
N VAL A 89 -51.47 -140.12 -35.62
CA VAL A 89 -52.55 -139.29 -35.03
C VAL A 89 -52.15 -138.70 -33.67
N ARG A 90 -52.62 -137.49 -33.35
CA ARG A 90 -52.33 -136.82 -32.07
C ARG A 90 -53.06 -137.47 -30.90
N LEU A 91 -52.33 -137.69 -29.82
CA LEU A 91 -52.83 -138.21 -28.56
C LEU A 91 -53.00 -137.14 -27.48
N ALA A 92 -52.07 -136.17 -27.35
CA ALA A 92 -52.10 -135.14 -26.29
C ALA A 92 -51.55 -133.76 -26.72
N ASP A 93 -51.97 -132.65 -26.08
CA ASP A 93 -51.45 -131.27 -26.25
C ASP A 93 -51.33 -130.44 -24.91
N GLY A 94 -50.35 -129.52 -24.80
CA GLY A 94 -50.14 -128.60 -23.65
C GLY A 94 -50.74 -127.17 -23.82
N GLN A 95 -50.59 -126.26 -22.83
CA GLN A 95 -51.15 -124.89 -22.77
C GLN A 95 -50.07 -123.76 -22.67
N ALA A 96 -50.18 -122.63 -23.38
CA ALA A 96 -49.14 -121.57 -23.45
C ALA A 96 -49.37 -120.32 -22.55
N PRO A 97 -48.31 -119.57 -22.11
CA PRO A 97 -48.39 -118.34 -21.28
C PRO A 97 -48.86 -117.04 -22.01
N VAL A 98 -49.27 -116.01 -21.25
CA VAL A 98 -49.79 -114.69 -21.71
C VAL A 98 -48.97 -113.48 -21.15
N ALA A 99 -48.59 -112.51 -21.98
CA ALA A 99 -47.74 -111.36 -21.60
C ALA A 99 -48.48 -110.18 -20.92
N GLY A 100 -47.75 -109.37 -20.14
CA GLY A 100 -48.25 -108.15 -19.46
C GLY A 100 -48.45 -106.93 -20.40
N GLY A 101 -49.21 -105.92 -19.95
CA GLY A 101 -49.62 -104.75 -20.74
C GLY A 101 -48.58 -103.62 -20.82
N VAL A 102 -48.86 -102.58 -21.61
CA VAL A 102 -47.98 -101.41 -21.82
C VAL A 102 -48.56 -100.19 -21.11
N GLY A 103 -47.76 -99.48 -20.32
CA GLY A 103 -48.15 -98.21 -19.68
C GLY A 103 -48.21 -97.06 -20.69
N SER A 104 -48.88 -95.96 -20.35
CA SER A 104 -49.14 -94.85 -21.27
C SER A 104 -48.96 -93.48 -20.62
N LEU A 105 -48.68 -92.46 -21.43
CA LEU A 105 -48.72 -91.05 -20.99
C LEU A 105 -50.06 -90.47 -21.38
N GLU A 106 -50.77 -89.92 -20.41
CA GLU A 106 -51.99 -89.13 -20.61
C GLU A 106 -51.59 -87.65 -20.64
N TYR A 107 -51.55 -87.07 -21.84
CA TYR A 107 -51.27 -85.64 -22.03
C TYR A 107 -52.56 -84.84 -21.77
N LEU A 108 -52.52 -83.96 -20.77
CA LEU A 108 -53.63 -83.09 -20.39
C LEU A 108 -53.54 -81.70 -21.03
N VAL A 109 -52.37 -81.34 -21.52
CA VAL A 109 -52.08 -80.09 -22.24
C VAL A 109 -51.18 -80.39 -23.45
N GLY A 110 -51.30 -79.62 -24.52
CA GLY A 110 -50.52 -79.81 -25.74
C GLY A 110 -51.34 -80.37 -26.90
N PRO A 111 -50.77 -80.42 -28.12
CA PRO A 111 -51.46 -80.91 -29.33
C PRO A 111 -51.90 -82.38 -29.26
N THR A 112 -51.41 -83.13 -28.27
CA THR A 112 -51.77 -84.52 -28.00
C THR A 112 -52.91 -84.69 -26.98
N ALA A 113 -53.40 -83.61 -26.37
CA ALA A 113 -54.50 -83.64 -25.41
C ALA A 113 -55.87 -83.61 -26.12
N ALA A 114 -56.78 -84.50 -25.71
CA ALA A 114 -58.11 -84.57 -26.30
C ALA A 114 -58.98 -83.37 -25.85
N GLY A 115 -59.54 -82.62 -26.81
CA GLY A 115 -60.47 -81.51 -26.54
C GLY A 115 -59.81 -80.13 -26.38
N HIS A 116 -58.55 -79.97 -26.79
CA HIS A 116 -57.87 -78.67 -26.75
C HIS A 116 -58.47 -77.67 -27.75
N ASP A 117 -58.55 -76.39 -27.34
CA ASP A 117 -58.95 -75.27 -28.21
C ASP A 117 -57.70 -74.70 -28.91
N PRO A 118 -57.65 -74.63 -30.25
CA PRO A 118 -56.53 -74.06 -31.01
C PRO A 118 -56.17 -72.63 -30.64
N GLU A 119 -57.11 -71.84 -30.11
CA GLU A 119 -56.88 -70.43 -29.78
C GLU A 119 -56.17 -70.24 -28.42
N THR A 120 -56.22 -71.23 -27.53
CA THR A 120 -55.72 -71.15 -26.14
C THR A 120 -54.21 -71.41 -25.96
N HIS A 121 -53.48 -71.68 -27.06
CA HIS A 121 -52.01 -71.72 -27.11
C HIS A 121 -51.32 -72.53 -26.00
N ASP A 122 -51.76 -73.75 -25.65
CA ASP A 122 -51.11 -74.60 -24.62
C ASP A 122 -50.74 -73.84 -23.33
N LEU A 123 -51.52 -72.83 -22.98
CA LEU A 123 -51.23 -71.93 -21.86
C LEU A 123 -51.66 -72.57 -20.56
N VAL A 124 -50.76 -72.52 -19.59
CA VAL A 124 -50.91 -73.22 -18.32
C VAL A 124 -50.69 -72.28 -17.16
N ARG A 125 -51.36 -72.53 -16.04
CA ARG A 125 -51.15 -71.82 -14.78
C ARG A 125 -50.17 -72.55 -13.87
N PRO A 126 -49.58 -71.84 -12.88
CA PRO A 126 -48.82 -72.50 -11.81
C PRO A 126 -49.66 -73.62 -11.16
N GLY A 127 -49.07 -74.80 -10.99
CA GLY A 127 -49.68 -75.99 -10.40
C GLY A 127 -50.54 -76.86 -11.35
N GLN A 128 -50.76 -76.44 -12.60
CA GLN A 128 -51.56 -77.21 -13.54
C GLN A 128 -50.83 -78.47 -14.01
N VAL A 129 -51.50 -79.62 -13.94
CA VAL A 129 -50.96 -80.90 -14.42
C VAL A 129 -50.97 -80.90 -15.95
N LEU A 130 -49.80 -81.12 -16.54
CA LEU A 130 -49.52 -81.16 -17.96
C LEU A 130 -49.62 -82.57 -18.53
N VAL A 131 -49.05 -83.55 -17.82
CA VAL A 131 -49.03 -84.96 -18.21
C VAL A 131 -49.20 -85.83 -16.97
N ARG A 132 -49.99 -86.90 -17.09
CA ARG A 132 -50.09 -87.98 -16.11
C ARG A 132 -49.52 -89.29 -16.66
N LYS A 133 -48.68 -89.96 -15.87
CA LYS A 133 -48.04 -91.23 -16.22
C LYS A 133 -48.87 -92.42 -15.68
N ILE A 134 -49.33 -93.28 -16.59
CA ILE A 134 -50.03 -94.53 -16.28
C ILE A 134 -49.05 -95.71 -16.38
N LYS A 135 -48.87 -96.46 -15.29
CA LYS A 135 -47.93 -97.60 -15.17
C LYS A 135 -48.41 -98.84 -15.94
N ALA A 136 -47.48 -99.74 -16.30
CA ALA A 136 -47.75 -100.99 -17.03
C ALA A 136 -48.27 -102.14 -16.13
N SER A 137 -48.98 -103.13 -16.70
CA SER A 137 -49.53 -104.31 -15.98
C SER A 137 -48.70 -105.61 -16.15
N PRO A 138 -48.69 -106.54 -15.17
CA PRO A 138 -47.90 -107.80 -15.22
C PRO A 138 -48.58 -108.97 -15.98
N GLY A 139 -47.82 -109.98 -16.47
CA GLY A 139 -48.28 -111.14 -17.28
C GLY A 139 -48.59 -112.46 -16.50
N GLN A 140 -49.11 -113.51 -17.17
CA GLN A 140 -49.58 -114.82 -16.60
C GLN A 140 -48.93 -116.10 -17.20
N PRO A 141 -48.47 -117.11 -16.41
CA PRO A 141 -47.77 -118.34 -16.87
C PRO A 141 -48.63 -119.43 -17.60
N GLY A 142 -48.01 -120.39 -18.31
CA GLY A 142 -48.61 -121.55 -19.05
C GLY A 142 -48.11 -122.94 -18.57
N ARG A 143 -48.42 -124.08 -19.24
CA ARG A 143 -48.10 -125.48 -18.79
C ARG A 143 -47.94 -126.55 -19.91
N ASP A 144 -47.00 -127.50 -19.83
CA ASP A 144 -46.72 -128.54 -20.88
C ASP A 144 -47.44 -129.91 -20.71
N VAL A 145 -47.26 -130.91 -21.61
CA VAL A 145 -47.95 -132.24 -21.55
C VAL A 145 -47.48 -133.15 -20.42
N PHE A 146 -46.41 -132.77 -19.72
CA PHE A 146 -45.92 -133.43 -18.50
C PHE A 146 -46.41 -132.71 -17.22
N GLY A 147 -47.00 -131.52 -17.36
CA GLY A 147 -47.55 -130.73 -16.26
C GLY A 147 -46.59 -129.72 -15.64
N GLU A 148 -45.50 -129.32 -16.32
CA GLU A 148 -44.56 -128.28 -15.85
C GLU A 148 -44.98 -126.87 -16.31
N GLU A 149 -44.83 -125.84 -15.45
CA GLU A 149 -45.24 -124.44 -15.74
C GLU A 149 -44.19 -123.61 -16.54
N LEU A 150 -44.67 -122.72 -17.43
CA LEU A 150 -43.86 -121.85 -18.31
C LEU A 150 -44.06 -120.35 -17.97
N PRO A 151 -43.01 -119.57 -17.63
CA PRO A 151 -43.12 -118.17 -17.17
C PRO A 151 -43.48 -117.16 -18.27
N ALA A 152 -44.06 -116.00 -17.88
CA ALA A 152 -44.59 -114.97 -18.79
C ALA A 152 -43.76 -113.66 -18.88
N PRO A 153 -43.74 -112.96 -20.03
CA PRO A 153 -43.06 -111.67 -20.21
C PRO A 153 -43.71 -110.49 -19.45
N ALA A 154 -42.89 -109.55 -18.93
CA ALA A 154 -43.32 -108.34 -18.20
C ALA A 154 -43.72 -107.16 -19.11
N GLY A 155 -44.52 -106.23 -18.58
CA GLY A 155 -45.00 -105.02 -19.24
C GLY A 155 -43.96 -103.90 -19.39
N LYS A 156 -44.20 -102.92 -20.29
CA LYS A 156 -43.25 -101.83 -20.63
C LYS A 156 -43.75 -100.45 -20.17
N GLU A 157 -42.92 -99.71 -19.44
CA GLU A 157 -43.21 -98.37 -18.90
C GLU A 157 -42.99 -97.23 -19.93
N PRO A 158 -43.77 -96.14 -19.88
CA PRO A 158 -43.54 -94.95 -20.68
C PRO A 158 -42.45 -94.01 -20.10
N VAL A 159 -41.78 -93.25 -20.97
CA VAL A 159 -40.65 -92.34 -20.65
C VAL A 159 -41.02 -90.90 -21.01
N LEU A 160 -40.87 -89.98 -20.05
CA LEU A 160 -40.98 -88.52 -20.21
C LEU A 160 -40.11 -87.81 -19.14
N ALA A 161 -39.43 -86.73 -19.48
CA ALA A 161 -38.58 -85.92 -18.60
C ALA A 161 -39.24 -84.57 -18.29
N ALA A 162 -39.08 -84.10 -17.05
CA ALA A 162 -39.49 -82.75 -16.66
C ALA A 162 -38.40 -81.76 -17.06
N GLY A 163 -38.77 -80.73 -17.81
CA GLY A 163 -37.92 -79.65 -18.27
C GLY A 163 -37.98 -78.40 -17.39
N GLU A 164 -37.56 -77.26 -17.94
CA GLU A 164 -37.60 -75.96 -17.24
C GLU A 164 -39.03 -75.57 -16.88
N HIS A 165 -39.21 -75.08 -15.65
CA HIS A 165 -40.50 -74.65 -15.10
C HIS A 165 -41.58 -75.73 -15.04
N VAL A 166 -41.16 -77.01 -15.01
CA VAL A 166 -42.01 -78.18 -14.77
C VAL A 166 -41.48 -78.96 -13.58
N ARG A 167 -42.36 -79.27 -12.63
CA ARG A 167 -42.05 -80.10 -11.46
C ARG A 167 -42.82 -81.41 -11.48
N LEU A 168 -42.24 -82.47 -10.93
CA LEU A 168 -42.93 -83.73 -10.68
C LEU A 168 -43.75 -83.64 -9.39
N ALA A 169 -44.94 -84.22 -9.41
CA ALA A 169 -45.90 -84.26 -8.32
C ALA A 169 -46.75 -85.54 -8.39
N GLY A 170 -47.64 -85.74 -7.41
CA GLY A 170 -48.53 -86.91 -7.34
C GLY A 170 -47.92 -88.13 -6.64
N GLU A 171 -48.70 -89.19 -6.45
CA GLU A 171 -48.20 -90.46 -5.89
C GLU A 171 -47.19 -91.08 -6.87
N ASP A 172 -46.01 -91.45 -6.36
CA ASP A 172 -44.89 -92.01 -7.12
C ASP A 172 -44.42 -91.18 -8.34
N ASP A 173 -44.45 -89.84 -8.26
CA ASP A 173 -44.00 -88.89 -9.30
C ASP A 173 -44.71 -89.09 -10.66
N THR A 174 -46.02 -89.33 -10.61
CA THR A 174 -46.82 -89.62 -11.81
C THR A 174 -47.41 -88.40 -12.51
N GLU A 175 -47.29 -87.19 -11.96
CA GLU A 175 -47.86 -85.96 -12.53
C GLU A 175 -46.79 -84.89 -12.80
N TYR A 176 -46.80 -84.30 -14.00
CA TYR A 176 -45.91 -83.20 -14.39
C TYR A 176 -46.69 -81.91 -14.26
N GLN A 177 -46.29 -80.98 -13.39
CA GLN A 177 -47.02 -79.73 -13.12
C GLN A 177 -46.21 -78.50 -13.56
N ALA A 178 -46.89 -77.50 -14.12
CA ALA A 178 -46.28 -76.20 -14.43
C ALA A 178 -45.93 -75.42 -13.15
N GLU A 179 -44.82 -74.68 -13.14
CA GLU A 179 -44.42 -73.84 -11.99
C GLU A 179 -44.86 -72.38 -12.12
N LEU A 180 -45.16 -71.92 -13.33
CA LEU A 180 -45.53 -70.54 -13.62
C LEU A 180 -46.60 -70.46 -14.72
N TYR A 181 -47.23 -69.31 -14.86
CA TYR A 181 -48.07 -69.02 -16.02
C TYR A 181 -47.20 -68.87 -17.28
N GLY A 182 -47.40 -69.76 -18.24
CA GLY A 182 -46.55 -69.88 -19.40
C GLY A 182 -47.12 -70.79 -20.48
N ARG A 183 -46.35 -71.00 -21.54
CA ARG A 183 -46.72 -71.88 -22.65
C ARG A 183 -46.04 -73.23 -22.50
N ALA A 184 -46.82 -74.30 -22.34
CA ALA A 184 -46.27 -75.65 -22.31
C ALA A 184 -45.71 -76.04 -23.69
N ARG A 185 -44.52 -76.63 -23.72
CA ARG A 185 -43.86 -77.12 -24.93
C ARG A 185 -43.34 -78.54 -24.70
N LEU A 186 -43.66 -79.45 -25.61
CA LEU A 186 -43.13 -80.80 -25.64
C LEU A 186 -42.03 -80.89 -26.70
N GLU A 187 -40.80 -81.14 -26.27
CA GLU A 187 -39.64 -81.33 -27.13
C GLU A 187 -39.12 -82.77 -26.97
N GLY A 188 -39.46 -83.65 -27.92
CA GLY A 188 -39.09 -85.07 -27.86
C GLY A 188 -39.74 -85.78 -26.69
N ASP A 189 -38.94 -86.24 -25.73
CA ASP A 189 -39.36 -86.86 -24.48
C ASP A 189 -39.24 -85.92 -23.28
N ARG A 190 -39.19 -84.59 -23.48
CA ARG A 190 -39.16 -83.57 -22.40
C ARG A 190 -40.30 -82.56 -22.53
N ILE A 191 -40.89 -82.17 -21.40
CA ILE A 191 -41.90 -81.10 -21.33
C ILE A 191 -41.39 -79.91 -20.51
N ASP A 192 -41.45 -78.71 -21.09
CA ASP A 192 -41.01 -77.43 -20.52
C ASP A 192 -42.19 -76.43 -20.49
N VAL A 193 -42.13 -75.39 -19.65
CA VAL A 193 -43.09 -74.27 -19.66
C VAL A 193 -42.35 -72.97 -19.92
N GLU A 194 -42.56 -72.37 -21.09
CA GLU A 194 -41.94 -71.10 -21.46
C GLU A 194 -42.60 -69.92 -20.71
N PRO A 195 -41.83 -69.12 -19.94
CA PRO A 195 -42.35 -67.94 -19.25
C PRO A 195 -42.81 -66.87 -20.24
N LEU A 196 -43.92 -66.19 -19.92
CA LEU A 196 -44.50 -65.17 -20.79
C LEU A 196 -44.32 -63.73 -20.30
N VAL A 197 -43.71 -63.54 -19.13
CA VAL A 197 -43.42 -62.21 -18.60
C VAL A 197 -42.13 -61.69 -19.21
N GLU A 198 -42.20 -60.56 -19.91
CA GLU A 198 -41.05 -59.86 -20.48
C GLU A 198 -40.73 -58.60 -19.68
N VAL A 199 -39.60 -58.58 -18.99
CA VAL A 199 -39.07 -57.35 -18.37
C VAL A 199 -38.18 -56.63 -19.38
N ALA A 200 -38.46 -55.35 -19.62
CA ALA A 200 -37.66 -54.53 -20.52
C ALA A 200 -36.20 -54.42 -20.03
N PRO A 201 -35.19 -54.31 -20.93
CA PRO A 201 -33.78 -54.27 -20.53
C PRO A 201 -33.41 -53.10 -19.60
N ASP A 202 -34.16 -52.00 -19.64
CA ASP A 202 -33.99 -50.86 -18.72
C ASP A 202 -34.56 -51.12 -17.32
N GLY A 203 -35.33 -52.20 -17.15
CA GLY A 203 -36.08 -52.55 -15.95
C GLY A 203 -37.19 -51.56 -15.58
N MET A 204 -37.62 -50.71 -16.51
CA MET A 204 -38.67 -49.70 -16.26
C MET A 204 -40.07 -50.19 -16.60
N SER A 205 -40.21 -51.33 -17.29
CA SER A 205 -41.51 -51.87 -17.68
C SER A 205 -41.49 -53.39 -17.74
N ALA A 206 -42.59 -54.01 -17.34
CA ALA A 206 -42.83 -55.44 -17.53
C ALA A 206 -44.11 -55.67 -18.33
N TRP A 207 -44.06 -56.61 -19.26
CA TRP A 207 -45.15 -56.92 -20.17
C TRP A 207 -45.56 -58.38 -20.01
N VAL A 208 -46.85 -58.67 -20.13
CA VAL A 208 -47.36 -60.04 -20.11
C VAL A 208 -48.51 -60.18 -21.10
N PRO A 209 -48.57 -61.25 -21.90
CA PRO A 209 -49.75 -61.56 -22.68
C PRO A 209 -50.84 -62.16 -21.77
N ILE A 210 -52.06 -61.65 -21.89
CA ILE A 210 -53.22 -62.12 -21.13
C ILE A 210 -54.15 -62.87 -22.06
N TYR A 211 -54.31 -64.17 -21.79
CA TYR A 211 -55.29 -65.03 -22.42
C TYR A 211 -56.24 -65.52 -21.32
N PRO A 212 -57.50 -65.08 -21.29
CA PRO A 212 -58.43 -65.35 -20.19
C PRO A 212 -58.75 -66.83 -19.95
N ARG A 213 -58.54 -67.68 -20.96
CA ARG A 213 -58.80 -69.13 -20.94
C ARG A 213 -57.51 -69.90 -21.13
N LEU A 214 -57.27 -70.86 -20.24
CA LEU A 214 -56.13 -71.77 -20.26
C LEU A 214 -56.43 -73.03 -21.06
N ALA A 215 -55.42 -73.88 -21.27
CA ALA A 215 -55.55 -75.11 -22.04
C ALA A 215 -56.57 -76.12 -21.46
N ASP A 216 -56.81 -76.11 -20.14
CA ASP A 216 -57.85 -76.90 -19.47
C ASP A 216 -59.23 -76.20 -19.46
N ASN A 217 -59.37 -75.12 -20.23
CA ASN A 217 -60.53 -74.24 -20.31
C ASN A 217 -60.86 -73.49 -19.00
N SER A 218 -60.00 -73.60 -17.98
CA SER A 218 -60.12 -72.83 -16.75
C SER A 218 -59.78 -71.36 -16.97
N ALA A 219 -60.29 -70.50 -16.07
CA ALA A 219 -60.02 -69.07 -16.14
C ALA A 219 -58.63 -68.74 -15.60
N LEU A 220 -57.90 -67.88 -16.30
CA LEU A 220 -56.69 -67.27 -15.78
C LEU A 220 -57.05 -66.29 -14.64
N ALA A 221 -56.54 -66.55 -13.44
CA ALA A 221 -56.73 -65.69 -12.28
C ALA A 221 -55.56 -64.70 -12.11
N TYR A 222 -55.80 -63.58 -11.43
CA TYR A 222 -54.77 -62.57 -11.18
C TYR A 222 -53.61 -63.14 -10.38
N GLU A 223 -53.88 -64.04 -9.44
CA GLU A 223 -52.89 -64.68 -8.57
C GLU A 223 -51.87 -65.49 -9.38
N HIS A 224 -52.28 -66.06 -10.53
CA HIS A 224 -51.36 -66.74 -11.45
C HIS A 224 -50.42 -65.75 -12.16
N LEU A 225 -50.95 -64.58 -12.56
CA LEU A 225 -50.16 -63.51 -13.18
C LEU A 225 -49.21 -62.87 -12.17
N GLU A 226 -49.69 -62.61 -10.95
CA GLU A 226 -48.90 -62.08 -9.85
C GLU A 226 -47.73 -63.00 -9.51
N HIS A 227 -47.98 -64.31 -9.36
CA HIS A 227 -46.93 -65.29 -9.12
C HIS A 227 -45.89 -65.30 -10.24
N SER A 228 -46.31 -65.25 -11.50
CA SER A 228 -45.38 -65.17 -12.65
C SER A 228 -44.62 -63.84 -12.71
N LEU A 229 -45.25 -62.71 -12.38
CA LEU A 229 -44.59 -61.40 -12.33
C LEU A 229 -43.52 -61.41 -11.23
N GLN A 230 -43.84 -61.92 -10.05
CA GLN A 230 -42.88 -62.09 -8.94
C GLN A 230 -41.74 -63.04 -9.31
N ALA A 231 -42.04 -64.17 -9.96
CA ALA A 231 -41.03 -65.11 -10.44
C ALA A 231 -40.10 -64.49 -11.50
N ALA A 232 -40.59 -63.56 -12.30
CA ALA A 232 -39.80 -62.75 -13.24
C ALA A 232 -39.08 -61.56 -12.57
N GLY A 233 -39.15 -61.43 -11.24
CA GLY A 233 -38.50 -60.38 -10.47
C GLY A 233 -39.24 -59.05 -10.45
N VAL A 234 -40.49 -58.99 -10.93
CA VAL A 234 -41.33 -57.78 -10.93
C VAL A 234 -42.04 -57.63 -9.59
N VAL A 235 -41.69 -56.59 -8.83
CA VAL A 235 -42.18 -56.36 -7.46
C VAL A 235 -42.68 -54.93 -7.21
N HIS A 236 -42.45 -54.00 -8.15
CA HIS A 236 -42.84 -52.59 -8.04
C HIS A 236 -43.62 -52.13 -9.26
N GLY A 237 -44.58 -51.23 -9.05
CA GLY A 237 -45.33 -50.60 -10.14
C GLY A 237 -46.30 -51.53 -10.88
N ILE A 238 -46.69 -52.66 -10.27
CA ILE A 238 -47.67 -53.61 -10.83
C ILE A 238 -49.03 -52.92 -10.95
N ARG A 239 -49.59 -52.93 -12.16
CA ARG A 239 -50.86 -52.29 -12.48
C ARG A 239 -52.02 -53.24 -12.18
N GLU A 240 -52.20 -53.57 -10.90
CA GLU A 240 -53.18 -54.55 -10.42
C GLU A 240 -54.59 -54.30 -10.96
N GLU A 241 -55.11 -53.08 -10.80
CA GLU A 241 -56.46 -52.73 -11.28
C GLU A 241 -56.62 -52.96 -12.79
N ALA A 242 -55.58 -52.66 -13.57
CA ALA A 242 -55.61 -52.84 -15.02
C ALA A 242 -55.56 -54.33 -15.42
N LEU A 243 -54.75 -55.13 -14.72
CA LEU A 243 -54.67 -56.58 -14.94
C LEU A 243 -55.99 -57.27 -14.57
N ARG A 244 -56.56 -56.95 -13.40
CA ARG A 244 -57.86 -57.49 -12.97
C ARG A 244 -58.98 -57.09 -13.93
N GLY A 245 -59.02 -55.83 -14.37
CA GLY A 245 -60.02 -55.35 -15.32
C GLY A 245 -60.00 -56.09 -16.66
N VAL A 246 -58.81 -56.43 -17.20
CA VAL A 246 -58.71 -57.23 -18.43
C VAL A 246 -59.21 -58.66 -18.23
N LEU A 247 -58.87 -59.30 -17.09
CA LEU A 247 -59.32 -60.65 -16.77
C LEU A 247 -60.84 -60.75 -16.57
N GLU A 248 -61.44 -59.76 -15.91
CA GLU A 248 -62.90 -59.66 -15.71
C GLU A 248 -63.66 -59.51 -17.03
N GLN A 249 -63.12 -58.71 -17.95
CA GLN A 249 -63.71 -58.49 -19.27
C GLN A 249 -63.57 -59.70 -20.21
N GLN A 250 -62.78 -60.70 -19.84
CA GLN A 250 -62.49 -61.88 -20.65
C GLN A 250 -61.94 -61.51 -22.05
N VAL A 251 -61.09 -60.48 -22.12
CA VAL A 251 -60.48 -60.00 -23.37
C VAL A 251 -59.07 -60.53 -23.52
N VAL A 252 -58.73 -60.99 -24.73
CA VAL A 252 -57.36 -61.36 -25.10
C VAL A 252 -56.53 -60.10 -25.31
N VAL A 253 -55.43 -59.96 -24.55
CA VAL A 253 -54.49 -58.85 -24.69
C VAL A 253 -53.09 -59.43 -24.97
N PRO A 254 -52.66 -59.46 -26.24
CA PRO A 254 -51.38 -60.09 -26.62
C PRO A 254 -50.14 -59.45 -25.99
N ARG A 255 -50.24 -58.21 -25.50
CA ARG A 255 -49.13 -57.51 -24.85
C ARG A 255 -49.65 -56.45 -23.87
N MET A 256 -49.87 -56.85 -22.62
CA MET A 256 -50.34 -55.94 -21.57
C MET A 256 -49.16 -55.37 -20.78
N LEU A 257 -49.15 -54.06 -20.53
CA LEU A 257 -48.20 -53.44 -19.60
C LEU A 257 -48.60 -53.84 -18.17
N ALA A 258 -47.90 -54.83 -17.64
CA ALA A 258 -48.18 -55.41 -16.33
C ALA A 258 -47.61 -54.56 -15.18
N ALA A 259 -46.44 -53.97 -15.37
CA ALA A 259 -45.82 -53.07 -14.40
C ALA A 259 -45.05 -51.93 -15.06
N ARG A 260 -44.97 -50.77 -14.40
CA ARG A 260 -44.16 -49.62 -14.82
C ARG A 260 -43.44 -49.00 -13.62
N GLY A 261 -42.14 -48.78 -13.74
CA GLY A 261 -41.32 -48.13 -12.73
C GLY A 261 -41.50 -46.61 -12.69
N ASP A 262 -41.08 -46.00 -11.60
CA ASP A 262 -41.10 -44.55 -11.38
C ASP A 262 -39.81 -43.92 -11.91
N GLU A 263 -39.93 -42.90 -12.76
CA GLU A 263 -38.77 -42.16 -13.27
C GLU A 263 -38.18 -41.26 -12.17
N PRO A 264 -36.85 -41.17 -12.04
CA PRO A 264 -36.23 -40.27 -11.07
C PRO A 264 -36.39 -38.81 -11.47
N GLU A 265 -36.69 -37.93 -10.51
CA GLU A 265 -36.67 -36.48 -10.72
C GLU A 265 -35.32 -35.91 -10.28
N ALA A 266 -34.67 -35.16 -11.18
CA ALA A 266 -33.40 -34.52 -10.86
C ALA A 266 -33.58 -33.38 -9.84
N GLY A 267 -32.63 -33.27 -8.92
CA GLY A 267 -32.53 -32.14 -8.00
C GLY A 267 -32.29 -30.84 -8.76
N GLN A 268 -32.72 -29.73 -8.17
CA GLN A 268 -32.50 -28.40 -8.74
C GLN A 268 -31.23 -27.79 -8.14
N ASP A 269 -30.33 -27.29 -9.01
CA ASP A 269 -29.11 -26.60 -8.57
C ASP A 269 -29.47 -25.33 -7.77
N ALA A 270 -28.62 -25.00 -6.79
CA ALA A 270 -28.74 -23.76 -6.02
C ALA A 270 -28.62 -22.53 -6.94
N ARG A 271 -29.29 -21.44 -6.56
CA ARG A 271 -29.24 -20.19 -7.33
C ARG A 271 -28.86 -19.03 -6.43
N VAL A 272 -28.01 -18.14 -6.93
CA VAL A 272 -27.70 -16.87 -6.28
C VAL A 272 -28.31 -15.75 -7.10
N SER A 273 -29.04 -14.86 -6.43
CA SER A 273 -29.55 -13.61 -7.00
C SER A 273 -28.83 -12.44 -6.36
N PHE A 274 -28.17 -11.60 -7.17
CA PHE A 274 -27.47 -10.43 -6.69
C PHE A 274 -28.36 -9.20 -6.80
N GLU A 275 -28.39 -8.40 -5.74
CA GLU A 275 -29.11 -7.14 -5.71
C GLU A 275 -28.24 -5.99 -6.25
N PHE A 276 -26.95 -6.18 -6.52
CA PHE A 276 -26.08 -5.12 -7.07
C PHE A 276 -25.53 -5.47 -8.45
N PHE A 277 -25.08 -4.43 -9.17
CA PHE A 277 -24.51 -4.55 -10.50
C PHE A 277 -23.05 -4.10 -10.54
N LEU A 278 -22.28 -4.74 -11.41
CA LEU A 278 -20.90 -4.39 -11.74
C LEU A 278 -20.85 -4.00 -13.22
N ASN A 279 -20.35 -2.81 -13.56
CA ASN A 279 -20.40 -2.27 -14.93
C ASN A 279 -21.80 -2.27 -15.57
N ASP A 280 -22.86 -2.11 -14.76
CA ASP A 280 -24.26 -2.22 -15.16
C ASP A 280 -24.68 -3.63 -15.64
N ASP A 281 -23.92 -4.66 -15.27
CA ASP A 281 -24.15 -6.07 -15.60
C ASP A 281 -24.20 -6.97 -14.35
N ASP A 282 -24.65 -8.21 -14.54
CA ASP A 282 -24.72 -9.23 -13.49
C ASP A 282 -23.31 -9.56 -12.93
N PRO A 283 -23.11 -9.57 -11.60
CA PRO A 283 -21.80 -9.83 -11.01
C PRO A 283 -21.15 -11.14 -11.46
N VAL A 284 -21.94 -12.19 -11.73
CA VAL A 284 -21.44 -13.48 -12.23
C VAL A 284 -20.83 -13.35 -13.62
N ARG A 285 -21.46 -12.55 -14.50
CA ARG A 285 -20.96 -12.30 -15.86
C ARG A 285 -19.69 -11.46 -15.84
N VAL A 286 -19.61 -10.48 -14.94
CA VAL A 286 -18.40 -9.66 -14.77
C VAL A 286 -17.24 -10.51 -14.22
N ASP A 287 -17.51 -11.40 -13.26
CA ASP A 287 -16.51 -12.34 -12.75
C ASP A 287 -16.01 -13.30 -13.84
N ALA A 288 -16.91 -13.86 -14.66
CA ALA A 288 -16.53 -14.68 -15.81
C ALA A 288 -15.63 -13.90 -16.80
N ALA A 289 -15.95 -12.63 -17.08
CA ALA A 289 -15.13 -11.77 -17.92
C ALA A 289 -13.76 -11.43 -17.30
N ARG A 290 -13.67 -11.30 -15.97
CA ARG A 290 -12.39 -11.17 -15.25
C ARG A 290 -11.52 -12.40 -15.46
N ARG A 291 -12.06 -13.60 -15.25
CA ARG A 291 -11.33 -14.87 -15.43
C ARG A 291 -10.90 -15.10 -16.87
N ALA A 292 -11.73 -14.71 -17.83
CA ALA A 292 -11.43 -14.81 -19.26
C ALA A 292 -10.46 -13.72 -19.76
N GLY A 293 -10.12 -12.73 -18.93
CA GLY A 293 -9.29 -11.59 -19.33
C GLY A 293 -9.94 -10.69 -20.40
N THR A 294 -11.26 -10.76 -20.56
CA THR A 294 -12.03 -10.00 -21.56
C THR A 294 -12.65 -8.72 -21.00
N LEU A 295 -12.50 -8.48 -19.69
CA LEU A 295 -13.01 -7.27 -19.05
C LEU A 295 -12.31 -6.01 -19.62
N PRO A 296 -13.06 -4.96 -19.99
CA PRO A 296 -12.46 -3.72 -20.50
C PRO A 296 -11.43 -3.12 -19.52
N PRO A 297 -10.34 -2.54 -20.03
CA PRO A 297 -9.34 -1.89 -19.18
C PRO A 297 -9.94 -0.67 -18.47
N GLY A 298 -9.99 -0.72 -17.14
CA GLY A 298 -10.48 0.39 -16.31
C GLY A 298 -11.09 -0.09 -14.98
N PRO A 299 -11.44 0.86 -14.08
CA PRO A 299 -12.11 0.52 -12.83
C PRO A 299 -13.54 0.03 -13.10
N VAL A 300 -13.92 -1.08 -12.46
CA VAL A 300 -15.28 -1.60 -12.48
C VAL A 300 -16.20 -0.61 -11.78
N ARG A 301 -17.26 -0.17 -12.47
CA ARG A 301 -18.30 0.69 -11.89
C ARG A 301 -19.15 -0.14 -10.94
N LYS A 302 -19.31 0.32 -9.71
CA LYS A 302 -20.05 -0.38 -8.65
C LYS A 302 -21.26 0.42 -8.22
N THR A 303 -22.30 -0.27 -7.78
CA THR A 303 -23.53 0.35 -7.29
C THR A 303 -23.43 0.62 -5.79
N LEU A 304 -23.77 1.82 -5.32
CA LEU A 304 -23.74 2.13 -3.89
C LEU A 304 -24.80 1.32 -3.12
N ARG A 305 -24.40 0.75 -1.98
CA ARG A 305 -25.30 0.07 -1.02
C ARG A 305 -25.14 0.66 0.37
N LEU A 306 -26.26 0.85 1.06
CA LEU A 306 -26.28 1.39 2.43
C LEU A 306 -26.19 0.26 3.46
N LYS A 307 -25.83 0.62 4.70
CA LYS A 307 -25.89 -0.27 5.86
C LYS A 307 -27.16 -1.12 5.87
N GLY A 308 -27.01 -2.43 6.06
CA GLY A 308 -28.12 -3.39 6.20
C GLY A 308 -28.87 -3.73 4.90
N GLU A 309 -28.52 -3.12 3.75
CA GLU A 309 -29.15 -3.50 2.49
C GLU A 309 -28.66 -4.87 2.00
N VAL A 310 -29.59 -5.65 1.41
CA VAL A 310 -29.29 -6.96 0.82
C VAL A 310 -28.37 -6.80 -0.40
N LEU A 311 -27.39 -7.69 -0.48
CA LEU A 311 -26.39 -7.81 -1.53
C LEU A 311 -26.65 -9.02 -2.41
N ALA A 312 -26.97 -10.16 -1.80
CA ALA A 312 -27.28 -11.39 -2.51
C ALA A 312 -28.22 -12.29 -1.71
N VAL A 313 -29.06 -13.05 -2.41
CA VAL A 313 -29.91 -14.09 -1.84
C VAL A 313 -29.58 -15.43 -2.51
N LYS A 314 -29.17 -16.42 -1.71
CA LYS A 314 -28.92 -17.81 -2.10
C LYS A 314 -30.16 -18.67 -1.84
N THR A 315 -30.71 -19.22 -2.90
CA THR A 315 -31.71 -20.28 -2.88
C THR A 315 -30.99 -21.63 -2.85
N PRO A 316 -31.15 -22.45 -1.79
CA PRO A 316 -30.46 -23.74 -1.67
C PRO A 316 -30.89 -24.74 -2.76
N PRO A 317 -30.09 -25.80 -3.02
CA PRO A 317 -30.47 -26.82 -3.97
C PRO A 317 -31.67 -27.62 -3.45
N VAL A 318 -32.51 -28.10 -4.37
CA VAL A 318 -33.62 -29.01 -4.06
C VAL A 318 -33.14 -30.43 -4.29
N ALA A 319 -33.31 -31.30 -3.30
CA ALA A 319 -32.88 -32.70 -3.38
C ALA A 319 -33.65 -33.46 -4.50
N PRO A 320 -32.99 -34.42 -5.19
CA PRO A 320 -33.66 -35.27 -6.17
C PRO A 320 -34.70 -36.18 -5.52
N VAL A 321 -35.69 -36.60 -6.33
CA VAL A 321 -36.62 -37.67 -5.95
C VAL A 321 -36.13 -38.95 -6.64
N ALA A 322 -35.87 -40.00 -5.85
CA ALA A 322 -35.42 -41.27 -6.40
C ALA A 322 -36.55 -41.98 -7.17
N GLY A 323 -36.23 -42.51 -8.34
CA GLY A 323 -37.10 -43.40 -9.10
C GLY A 323 -36.98 -44.85 -8.62
N CYS A 324 -37.80 -45.74 -9.17
CA CYS A 324 -37.81 -47.16 -8.81
C CYS A 324 -38.14 -48.02 -10.03
N LYS A 325 -37.27 -48.97 -10.36
CA LYS A 325 -37.51 -49.95 -11.43
C LYS A 325 -38.65 -50.90 -11.05
N VAL A 326 -39.22 -51.61 -12.04
CA VAL A 326 -40.25 -52.64 -11.76
C VAL A 326 -39.69 -53.81 -10.93
N THR A 327 -38.36 -53.97 -10.92
CA THR A 327 -37.65 -54.97 -10.12
C THR A 327 -37.36 -54.55 -8.67
N GLY A 328 -37.76 -53.34 -8.28
CA GLY A 328 -37.52 -52.79 -6.94
C GLY A 328 -36.16 -52.11 -6.75
N GLU A 329 -35.31 -52.07 -7.78
CA GLU A 329 -34.05 -51.30 -7.73
C GLU A 329 -34.32 -49.79 -7.73
N ILE A 330 -33.76 -49.07 -6.76
CA ILE A 330 -33.86 -47.61 -6.66
C ILE A 330 -32.95 -46.94 -7.69
N ILE A 331 -33.50 -46.01 -8.47
CA ILE A 331 -32.76 -45.18 -9.42
C ILE A 331 -32.53 -43.82 -8.76
N ALA A 332 -31.28 -43.52 -8.40
CA ALA A 332 -30.94 -42.22 -7.83
C ALA A 332 -31.14 -41.10 -8.87
N GLY A 333 -31.87 -40.06 -8.50
CA GLY A 333 -31.91 -38.82 -9.28
C GLY A 333 -30.59 -38.07 -9.19
N ARG A 334 -30.29 -37.25 -10.20
CA ARG A 334 -29.10 -36.40 -10.18
C ARG A 334 -29.20 -35.39 -9.04
N GLU A 335 -28.23 -35.36 -8.15
CA GLU A 335 -28.12 -34.35 -7.08
C GLU A 335 -28.03 -32.93 -7.64
N GLY A 336 -28.76 -32.00 -7.00
CA GLY A 336 -28.63 -30.58 -7.25
C GLY A 336 -27.25 -30.10 -6.76
N ARG A 337 -26.53 -29.36 -7.61
CA ARG A 337 -25.24 -28.78 -7.23
C ARG A 337 -25.49 -27.55 -6.36
N ASP A 338 -24.80 -27.49 -5.22
CA ASP A 338 -24.79 -26.28 -4.42
C ASP A 338 -23.92 -25.20 -5.08
N TRP A 339 -24.26 -23.95 -4.82
CA TRP A 339 -23.48 -22.78 -5.23
C TRP A 339 -22.81 -22.21 -3.98
N GLU A 340 -21.49 -22.32 -3.91
CA GLU A 340 -20.71 -21.75 -2.82
C GLU A 340 -20.65 -20.22 -2.95
N LEU A 341 -21.22 -19.52 -1.96
CA LEU A 341 -21.14 -18.07 -1.82
C LEU A 341 -20.60 -17.74 -0.43
N THR A 342 -19.47 -17.03 -0.40
CA THR A 342 -18.74 -16.70 0.83
C THR A 342 -18.85 -15.21 1.11
N ALA A 343 -19.08 -14.84 2.37
CA ALA A 343 -19.02 -13.46 2.82
C ALA A 343 -17.57 -13.06 3.07
N GLY A 344 -17.11 -12.05 2.33
CA GLY A 344 -15.83 -11.39 2.55
C GLY A 344 -15.97 -10.19 3.49
N GLU A 345 -15.05 -9.23 3.33
CA GLU A 345 -14.98 -8.02 4.16
C GLU A 345 -16.27 -7.19 4.05
N ASN A 346 -16.75 -6.67 5.19
CA ASN A 346 -17.93 -5.80 5.30
C ASN A 346 -19.25 -6.41 4.79
N VAL A 347 -19.36 -7.74 4.77
CA VAL A 347 -20.60 -8.46 4.48
C VAL A 347 -21.04 -9.24 5.72
N ALA A 348 -22.28 -9.05 6.11
CA ALA A 348 -22.93 -9.86 7.14
C ALA A 348 -23.86 -10.88 6.49
N VAL A 349 -24.04 -12.00 7.18
CA VAL A 349 -24.77 -13.16 6.69
C VAL A 349 -25.95 -13.42 7.62
N GLY A 350 -27.15 -13.46 7.06
CA GLY A 350 -28.40 -13.78 7.74
C GLY A 350 -28.74 -15.27 7.61
N ASP A 351 -29.96 -15.61 8.04
CA ASP A 351 -30.60 -16.93 8.03
C ASP A 351 -29.89 -18.01 7.20
N GLU A 352 -29.23 -18.94 7.89
CA GLU A 352 -28.59 -20.14 7.32
C GLU A 352 -27.69 -19.88 6.10
N ALA A 353 -27.01 -18.73 6.03
CA ALA A 353 -26.19 -18.33 4.89
C ALA A 353 -26.95 -18.15 3.57
N ARG A 354 -28.22 -17.74 3.66
CA ARG A 354 -29.10 -17.49 2.51
C ARG A 354 -29.15 -16.02 2.11
N VAL A 355 -28.95 -15.09 3.04
CA VAL A 355 -29.07 -13.65 2.76
C VAL A 355 -27.78 -12.95 3.16
N PHE A 356 -27.16 -12.29 2.19
CA PHE A 356 -25.93 -11.52 2.38
C PHE A 356 -26.30 -10.04 2.35
N PHE A 357 -25.88 -9.25 3.33
CA PHE A 357 -26.19 -7.83 3.43
C PHE A 357 -24.97 -7.00 3.84
N VAL A 358 -25.02 -5.69 3.62
CA VAL A 358 -23.94 -4.77 4.03
C VAL A 358 -23.80 -4.78 5.55
N ALA A 359 -22.60 -5.07 6.06
CA ALA A 359 -22.34 -5.17 7.49
C ALA A 359 -22.57 -3.85 8.23
N ASP A 360 -22.95 -3.96 9.51
CA ASP A 360 -23.39 -2.83 10.34
C ASP A 360 -22.32 -1.76 10.61
N GLN A 361 -21.05 -2.12 10.48
CA GLN A 361 -19.89 -1.24 10.67
C GLN A 361 -19.71 -0.23 9.55
N LEU A 362 -20.34 -0.47 8.39
CA LEU A 362 -20.18 0.37 7.21
C LEU A 362 -21.47 1.17 6.95
N ALA A 363 -21.38 2.50 6.96
CA ALA A 363 -22.54 3.36 6.68
C ALA A 363 -23.04 3.20 5.24
N ALA A 364 -22.12 3.09 4.29
CA ALA A 364 -22.37 2.82 2.88
C ALA A 364 -21.11 2.28 2.22
N GLY A 365 -21.25 1.49 1.16
CA GLY A 365 -20.10 1.08 0.37
C GLY A 365 -20.42 0.44 -0.97
N TYR A 366 -19.36 -0.07 -1.60
CA TYR A 366 -19.42 -0.58 -2.95
C TYR A 366 -19.18 -2.10 -2.96
N PRO A 367 -20.24 -2.91 -3.12
CA PRO A 367 -20.11 -4.35 -3.21
C PRO A 367 -19.36 -4.76 -4.47
N ASP A 368 -18.66 -5.87 -4.37
CA ASP A 368 -18.02 -6.58 -5.46
C ASP A 368 -18.22 -8.08 -5.26
N TYR A 369 -18.03 -8.82 -6.34
CA TYR A 369 -18.10 -10.28 -6.33
C TYR A 369 -16.99 -10.83 -7.22
N GLN A 370 -16.22 -11.77 -6.68
CA GLN A 370 -15.19 -12.47 -7.44
C GLN A 370 -14.97 -13.85 -6.83
N ASP A 371 -14.83 -14.86 -7.69
CA ASP A 371 -14.44 -16.22 -7.29
C ASP A 371 -15.28 -16.78 -6.11
N GLY A 372 -16.59 -16.59 -6.15
CA GLY A 372 -17.52 -17.09 -5.13
C GLY A 372 -17.58 -16.24 -3.85
N THR A 373 -16.84 -15.13 -3.77
CA THR A 373 -16.82 -14.26 -2.58
C THR A 373 -17.47 -12.92 -2.88
N VAL A 374 -18.38 -12.47 -2.01
CA VAL A 374 -18.95 -11.12 -2.03
C VAL A 374 -18.36 -10.28 -0.91
N TRP A 375 -17.90 -9.07 -1.20
CA TRP A 375 -17.37 -8.14 -0.20
C TRP A 375 -17.80 -6.71 -0.50
N VAL A 376 -17.74 -5.82 0.48
CA VAL A 376 -18.05 -4.40 0.31
C VAL A 376 -16.81 -3.56 0.56
N SER A 377 -16.39 -2.79 -0.44
CA SER A 377 -15.29 -1.84 -0.31
C SER A 377 -15.75 -0.58 0.41
N ASP A 378 -15.00 -0.14 1.43
CA ASP A 378 -15.23 1.14 2.08
C ASP A 378 -14.89 2.30 1.13
N PRO A 379 -15.85 3.19 0.84
CA PRO A 379 -15.65 4.33 -0.03
C PRO A 379 -14.74 5.40 0.58
N LEU A 380 -14.48 5.40 1.89
CA LEU A 380 -13.66 6.41 2.56
C LEU A 380 -12.42 5.79 3.19
N GLN A 381 -11.26 6.38 2.91
CA GLN A 381 -9.99 6.01 3.51
C GLN A 381 -9.35 7.22 4.15
N VAL A 382 -9.03 7.15 5.44
CA VAL A 382 -8.26 8.18 6.14
C VAL A 382 -6.79 7.76 6.12
N SER A 383 -5.88 8.67 5.77
CA SER A 383 -4.45 8.40 5.80
C SER A 383 -3.97 8.07 7.21
N ASP A 384 -2.87 7.31 7.35
CA ASP A 384 -2.33 6.88 8.64
C ASP A 384 -1.98 8.05 9.57
N ASP A 385 -1.52 9.16 9.00
CA ASP A 385 -1.23 10.42 9.70
C ASP A 385 -2.48 11.25 10.04
N ALA A 386 -3.66 10.76 9.69
CA ALA A 386 -4.94 11.46 9.77
C ALA A 386 -4.95 12.85 9.09
N MET A 387 -4.07 13.11 8.13
CA MET A 387 -4.00 14.42 7.45
C MET A 387 -4.93 14.53 6.25
N VAL A 388 -5.37 13.41 5.67
CA VAL A 388 -6.22 13.41 4.47
C VAL A 388 -7.27 12.32 4.57
N ALA A 389 -8.51 12.67 4.22
CA ALA A 389 -9.56 11.69 3.97
C ALA A 389 -9.84 11.62 2.47
N TYR A 390 -9.66 10.44 1.90
CA TYR A 390 -9.86 10.13 0.49
C TYR A 390 -11.19 9.41 0.29
N LEU A 391 -12.05 9.96 -0.57
CA LEU A 391 -13.33 9.39 -0.95
C LEU A 391 -13.26 8.82 -2.37
N GLN A 392 -13.70 7.58 -2.53
CA GLN A 392 -13.97 6.94 -3.81
C GLN A 392 -15.41 7.22 -4.23
N VAL A 393 -15.59 7.68 -5.47
CA VAL A 393 -16.92 8.00 -6.01
C VAL A 393 -17.14 7.21 -7.29
N HIS A 394 -18.19 6.40 -7.32
CA HIS A 394 -18.69 5.76 -8.54
C HIS A 394 -19.87 6.56 -9.10
N PRO A 395 -20.07 6.59 -10.43
CA PRO A 395 -21.25 7.19 -11.01
C PRO A 395 -22.52 6.40 -10.58
N PRO A 396 -23.71 7.03 -10.60
CA PRO A 396 -24.96 6.31 -10.43
C PRO A 396 -25.07 5.18 -11.46
N GLY A 397 -25.40 3.98 -10.99
CA GLY A 397 -25.67 2.81 -11.86
C GLY A 397 -27.09 2.83 -12.41
N ARG A 398 -27.54 1.71 -13.01
CA ARG A 398 -28.90 1.54 -13.58
C ARG A 398 -30.07 1.89 -12.64
N ALA A 399 -29.85 1.83 -11.32
CA ALA A 399 -30.83 2.21 -10.30
C ALA A 399 -30.81 3.71 -9.92
N GLU A 400 -30.02 4.53 -10.62
CA GLU A 400 -29.79 5.97 -10.34
C GLU A 400 -29.35 6.26 -8.89
N ARG A 401 -28.80 5.24 -8.21
CA ARG A 401 -28.30 5.33 -6.84
C ARG A 401 -26.87 5.86 -6.84
N GLY A 402 -26.70 7.12 -6.47
CA GLY A 402 -25.42 7.75 -6.19
C GLY A 402 -25.34 8.27 -4.76
N PHE A 403 -24.16 8.73 -4.36
CA PHE A 403 -23.98 9.39 -3.07
C PHE A 403 -24.72 10.73 -3.01
N SER A 404 -25.59 10.90 -2.02
CA SER A 404 -26.08 12.23 -1.63
C SER A 404 -25.06 12.98 -0.77
N GLY A 405 -25.15 14.32 -0.77
CA GLY A 405 -24.28 15.15 0.07
C GLY A 405 -24.39 14.82 1.56
N GLU A 406 -25.58 14.48 2.04
CA GLU A 406 -25.82 14.08 3.44
C GLU A 406 -25.18 12.73 3.77
N GLN A 407 -25.34 11.73 2.91
CA GLN A 407 -24.71 10.41 3.09
C GLN A 407 -23.18 10.51 3.13
N ILE A 408 -22.57 11.36 2.31
CA ILE A 408 -21.11 11.58 2.35
C ILE A 408 -20.70 12.22 3.67
N LEU A 409 -21.47 13.19 4.17
CA LEU A 409 -21.17 13.83 5.47
C LEU A 409 -21.32 12.85 6.64
N GLN A 410 -22.33 11.98 6.60
CA GLN A 410 -22.51 10.91 7.58
C GLN A 410 -21.37 9.89 7.52
N LEU A 411 -20.95 9.48 6.32
CA LEU A 411 -19.81 8.59 6.11
C LEU A 411 -18.50 9.20 6.65
N LEU A 412 -18.25 10.48 6.38
CA LEU A 412 -17.12 11.23 6.92
C LEU A 412 -17.16 11.28 8.46
N ALA A 413 -18.33 11.58 9.03
CA ALA A 413 -18.50 11.63 10.48
C ALA A 413 -18.31 10.25 11.13
N ALA A 414 -18.82 9.18 10.53
CA ALA A 414 -18.65 7.79 11.00
C ALA A 414 -17.16 7.38 11.05
N HIS A 415 -16.35 7.93 10.14
CA HIS A 415 -14.89 7.73 10.11
C HIS A 415 -14.13 8.72 11.01
N GLY A 416 -14.82 9.53 11.82
CA GLY A 416 -14.22 10.50 12.71
C GLY A 416 -13.63 11.73 12.01
N VAL A 417 -14.02 12.02 10.76
CA VAL A 417 -13.60 13.23 10.05
C VAL A 417 -14.45 14.41 10.52
N THR A 418 -13.87 15.26 11.39
CA THR A 418 -14.58 16.37 12.04
C THR A 418 -14.21 17.73 11.48
N ARG A 419 -13.02 17.87 10.87
CA ARG A 419 -12.49 19.13 10.32
C ARG A 419 -11.96 18.98 8.90
N GLY A 420 -11.86 20.12 8.21
CA GLY A 420 -11.22 20.19 6.89
C GLY A 420 -12.04 19.62 5.73
N VAL A 421 -13.33 19.34 5.93
CA VAL A 421 -14.23 18.81 4.89
C VAL A 421 -14.39 19.80 3.74
N ARG A 422 -14.05 19.36 2.53
CA ARG A 422 -14.08 20.15 1.29
C ARG A 422 -15.41 19.97 0.56
N LYS A 423 -16.51 20.44 1.16
CA LYS A 423 -17.89 20.24 0.66
C LYS A 423 -18.07 20.56 -0.84
N GLN A 424 -17.55 21.70 -1.31
CA GLN A 424 -17.64 22.08 -2.73
C GLN A 424 -16.86 21.15 -3.65
N HIS A 425 -15.71 20.63 -3.20
CA HIS A 425 -14.89 19.72 -3.98
C HIS A 425 -15.56 18.35 -4.10
N ILE A 426 -16.11 17.84 -3.00
CA ILE A 426 -16.91 16.62 -2.98
C ILE A 426 -18.09 16.74 -3.95
N ARG A 427 -18.87 17.82 -3.85
CA ARG A 427 -20.03 18.06 -4.73
C ARG A 427 -19.64 18.03 -6.21
N ARG A 428 -18.59 18.78 -6.59
CA ARG A 428 -18.08 18.79 -7.95
C ARG A 428 -17.60 17.41 -8.42
N ALA A 429 -16.98 16.64 -7.54
CA ALA A 429 -16.53 15.28 -7.87
C ALA A 429 -17.72 14.33 -8.13
N VAL A 430 -18.76 14.39 -7.30
CA VAL A 430 -19.99 13.60 -7.49
C VAL A 430 -20.69 13.98 -8.80
N GLU A 431 -20.88 15.28 -9.04
CA GLU A 431 -21.47 15.79 -10.29
C GLU A 431 -20.64 15.38 -11.52
N TYR A 432 -19.31 15.46 -11.42
CA TYR A 432 -18.40 15.08 -12.50
C TYR A 432 -18.45 13.57 -12.79
N ALA A 433 -18.43 12.73 -11.74
CA ALA A 433 -18.53 11.28 -11.86
C ALA A 433 -19.82 10.88 -12.57
N ALA A 434 -20.95 11.45 -12.13
CA ALA A 434 -22.26 11.22 -12.73
C ALA A 434 -22.32 11.67 -14.20
N ALA A 435 -21.93 12.91 -14.49
CA ALA A 435 -22.02 13.48 -15.84
C ALA A 435 -21.14 12.75 -16.89
N HIS A 436 -20.00 12.20 -16.47
CA HIS A 436 -19.04 11.54 -17.37
C HIS A 436 -19.06 10.01 -17.26
N ARG A 437 -19.93 9.44 -16.43
CA ARG A 437 -19.99 8.00 -16.12
C ARG A 437 -18.62 7.40 -15.77
N ARG A 438 -17.85 8.12 -14.94
CA ARG A 438 -16.47 7.77 -14.57
C ARG A 438 -16.30 7.53 -13.07
N VAL A 439 -15.54 6.50 -12.73
CA VAL A 439 -15.11 6.24 -11.35
C VAL A 439 -13.99 7.20 -10.98
N LEU A 440 -14.12 7.86 -9.84
CA LEU A 440 -13.11 8.71 -9.25
C LEU A 440 -12.51 7.96 -8.05
N PRO A 441 -11.34 7.32 -8.20
CA PRO A 441 -10.82 6.39 -7.21
C PRO A 441 -10.36 7.09 -5.92
N ARG A 442 -9.95 8.36 -5.99
CA ARG A 442 -9.27 9.02 -4.88
C ARG A 442 -9.49 10.53 -4.87
N ILE A 443 -10.61 10.98 -4.31
CA ILE A 443 -10.95 12.41 -4.15
C ILE A 443 -10.61 12.86 -2.74
N VAL A 444 -9.91 13.99 -2.60
CA VAL A 444 -9.66 14.59 -1.28
C VAL A 444 -10.96 15.19 -0.73
N ALA A 445 -11.61 14.45 0.17
CA ALA A 445 -12.84 14.83 0.83
C ALA A 445 -12.61 15.71 2.06
N ALA A 446 -11.54 15.46 2.82
CA ALA A 446 -11.08 16.35 3.88
C ALA A 446 -9.56 16.45 3.93
N ARG A 447 -9.04 17.58 4.40
CA ARG A 447 -7.60 17.81 4.58
C ARG A 447 -7.32 18.57 5.87
N GLY A 448 -6.41 18.03 6.68
CA GLY A 448 -5.83 18.69 7.85
C GLY A 448 -4.95 19.87 7.46
N ARG A 449 -4.53 20.64 8.46
CA ARG A 449 -3.57 21.74 8.33
C ARG A 449 -2.29 21.36 9.05
N LEU A 450 -1.15 21.42 8.38
CA LEU A 450 0.15 21.20 9.03
C LEU A 450 0.46 22.37 9.98
N PRO A 451 1.20 22.13 11.09
CA PRO A 451 1.70 23.20 11.93
C PRO A 451 2.69 24.07 11.15
N GLU A 452 2.74 25.34 11.48
CA GLU A 452 3.73 26.29 10.98
C GLU A 452 4.61 26.73 12.13
N ASP A 453 5.88 26.31 12.13
CA ASP A 453 6.83 26.69 13.18
C ASP A 453 7.06 28.21 13.20
N GLY A 454 7.29 28.73 14.39
CA GLY A 454 7.61 30.13 14.62
C GLY A 454 8.95 30.51 14.00
N ARG A 455 9.09 31.76 13.54
CA ARG A 455 10.36 32.26 13.01
C ARG A 455 11.36 32.48 14.14
N ASP A 456 12.59 32.03 13.96
CA ASP A 456 13.67 32.24 14.92
C ASP A 456 13.99 33.73 15.11
N ALA A 457 14.49 34.05 16.30
CA ALA A 457 14.99 35.37 16.61
C ALA A 457 16.25 35.68 15.79
N THR A 458 16.37 36.92 15.31
CA THR A 458 17.51 37.36 14.51
C THR A 458 18.12 38.62 15.09
N ILE A 459 19.45 38.77 14.95
CA ILE A 459 20.15 40.00 15.31
C ILE A 459 20.79 40.58 14.05
N GLU A 460 20.38 41.79 13.70
CA GLU A 460 20.94 42.59 12.62
C GLU A 460 21.94 43.60 13.18
N VAL A 461 23.20 43.53 12.73
CA VAL A 461 24.22 44.53 13.06
C VAL A 461 24.10 45.69 12.08
N LEU A 462 23.79 46.87 12.57
CA LEU A 462 23.44 48.04 11.75
C LEU A 462 24.65 48.88 11.32
N VAL A 463 25.82 48.56 11.85
CA VAL A 463 27.09 49.23 11.56
C VAL A 463 27.94 48.35 10.64
N GLN A 464 28.30 48.89 9.47
CA GLN A 464 29.16 48.19 8.51
C GLN A 464 30.59 48.10 9.04
N ALA A 465 30.93 46.94 9.63
CA ALA A 465 32.30 46.63 9.98
C ALA A 465 33.07 46.16 8.75
N GLY A 466 33.91 47.02 8.14
CA GLY A 466 34.78 46.60 7.05
C GLY A 466 35.83 47.63 6.63
N GLN A 467 37.08 47.18 6.49
CA GLN A 467 38.15 47.97 5.87
C GLN A 467 37.85 48.18 4.39
N LYS A 468 37.91 49.44 3.92
CA LYS A 468 37.78 49.74 2.49
C LYS A 468 39.16 49.67 1.82
N PRO A 469 39.25 49.26 0.53
CA PRO A 469 40.53 49.19 -0.18
C PRO A 469 41.27 50.55 -0.30
N GLY A 470 40.53 51.65 -0.17
CA GLY A 470 40.98 53.03 -0.33
C GLY A 470 39.80 53.91 -0.78
N LEU A 471 40.01 55.22 -0.94
CA LEU A 471 39.04 56.14 -1.53
C LEU A 471 39.48 56.50 -2.96
N ILE A 472 38.58 56.40 -3.94
CA ILE A 472 38.84 56.88 -5.31
C ILE A 472 38.81 58.41 -5.30
N VAL A 473 39.89 59.05 -5.74
CA VAL A 473 40.00 60.51 -5.82
C VAL A 473 39.59 60.97 -7.23
N GLU A 474 38.42 61.59 -7.35
CA GLU A 474 37.94 62.19 -8.59
C GLU A 474 38.53 63.60 -8.82
N PRO A 475 38.90 63.99 -10.07
CA PRO A 475 38.68 63.30 -11.35
C PRO A 475 39.85 62.38 -11.78
N THR A 476 40.84 62.16 -10.91
CA THR A 476 42.08 61.45 -11.28
C THR A 476 41.98 59.92 -11.30
N GLU A 477 40.85 59.35 -10.85
CA GLU A 477 40.60 57.90 -10.68
C GLU A 477 41.66 57.14 -9.86
N ASN A 478 42.60 57.85 -9.22
CA ASN A 478 43.63 57.28 -8.38
C ASN A 478 43.04 56.87 -7.03
N ILE A 479 43.42 55.70 -6.54
CA ILE A 479 43.03 55.21 -5.22
C ILE A 479 43.98 55.80 -4.18
N ASP A 480 43.48 56.61 -3.24
CA ASP A 480 44.26 57.03 -2.08
C ASP A 480 44.28 55.90 -1.05
N PHE A 481 45.36 55.11 -1.09
CA PHE A 481 45.61 54.00 -0.16
C PHE A 481 45.79 54.44 1.30
N ARG A 482 45.74 55.75 1.60
CA ARG A 482 45.70 56.26 2.97
C ARG A 482 44.30 56.21 3.56
N GLU A 483 43.24 56.28 2.76
CA GLU A 483 41.85 56.33 3.23
C GLU A 483 41.22 54.92 3.29
N ARG A 484 41.69 54.09 4.23
CA ARG A 484 41.24 52.69 4.41
C ARG A 484 40.05 52.50 5.34
N ASN A 485 39.61 53.57 6.01
CA ASN A 485 38.54 53.56 7.01
C ASN A 485 38.69 52.42 8.04
N THR A 486 39.89 52.30 8.60
CA THR A 486 40.33 51.19 9.46
C THR A 486 39.59 51.11 10.80
N ILE A 487 38.98 52.22 11.23
CA ILE A 487 38.30 52.34 12.52
C ILE A 487 36.82 52.64 12.28
N ASN A 488 35.94 51.80 12.84
CA ASN A 488 34.50 52.06 12.89
C ASN A 488 34.18 52.76 14.20
N SER A 489 34.31 54.08 14.20
CA SER A 489 34.01 54.90 15.38
C SER A 489 32.50 55.05 15.58
N VAL A 490 32.04 54.90 16.81
CA VAL A 490 30.67 55.12 17.27
C VAL A 490 30.66 56.11 18.42
N ARG A 491 29.55 56.84 18.58
CA ARG A 491 29.31 57.74 19.70
C ARG A 491 28.39 57.08 20.72
N ARG A 492 28.48 57.53 21.96
CA ARG A 492 27.54 57.16 23.01
C ARG A 492 26.10 57.40 22.54
N GLY A 493 25.28 56.37 22.65
CA GLY A 493 23.87 56.36 22.23
C GLY A 493 23.63 55.88 20.81
N ASP A 494 24.67 55.63 20.00
CA ASP A 494 24.49 55.09 18.66
C ASP A 494 23.91 53.66 18.72
N LEU A 495 22.95 53.37 17.83
CA LEU A 495 22.35 52.06 17.68
C LEU A 495 23.30 51.12 16.93
N LEU A 496 23.74 50.06 17.59
CA LEU A 496 24.74 49.12 17.08
C LEU A 496 24.09 47.92 16.41
N ALA A 497 23.05 47.36 17.02
CA ALA A 497 22.34 46.20 16.51
C ALA A 497 20.88 46.17 16.97
N ARG A 498 20.04 45.47 16.20
CA ARG A 498 18.62 45.25 16.48
C ARG A 498 18.30 43.77 16.52
N ARG A 499 17.57 43.33 17.55
CA ARG A 499 17.02 41.99 17.71
C ARG A 499 15.57 41.97 17.22
N THR A 500 15.23 41.01 16.38
CA THR A 500 13.84 40.62 16.10
C THR A 500 13.50 39.43 17.01
N PRO A 501 12.46 39.51 17.86
CA PRO A 501 12.09 38.43 18.78
C PRO A 501 11.56 37.20 18.02
N PRO A 502 11.55 36.00 18.64
CA PRO A 502 11.02 34.82 17.99
C PRO A 502 9.50 34.93 17.81
N GLY A 503 9.01 34.42 16.68
CA GLY A 503 7.58 34.38 16.38
C GLY A 503 6.88 33.19 17.04
N PRO A 504 5.56 33.30 17.34
CA PRO A 504 4.77 32.16 17.75
C PRO A 504 4.61 31.18 16.58
N GLY A 505 4.63 29.88 16.89
CA GLY A 505 4.15 28.86 15.95
C GLY A 505 2.63 28.89 15.83
N VAL A 506 2.10 28.43 14.69
CA VAL A 506 0.67 28.27 14.47
C VAL A 506 0.34 26.78 14.42
N ASP A 507 -0.38 26.29 15.42
CA ASP A 507 -0.75 24.89 15.51
C ASP A 507 -1.52 24.41 14.28
N GLY A 508 -1.16 23.20 13.85
CA GLY A 508 -1.88 22.43 12.84
C GLY A 508 -3.02 21.63 13.44
N TRP A 509 -3.77 20.94 12.59
CA TRP A 509 -4.79 19.99 13.01
C TRP A 509 -5.00 18.87 11.98
N THR A 510 -5.26 17.65 12.45
CA THR A 510 -5.61 16.49 11.61
C THR A 510 -7.07 16.56 11.15
N VAL A 511 -7.49 15.78 10.15
CA VAL A 511 -8.91 15.72 9.72
C VAL A 511 -9.84 15.21 10.84
N ARG A 512 -9.28 14.52 11.84
CA ARG A 512 -9.97 14.07 13.05
C ARG A 512 -10.17 15.18 14.09
N GLY A 513 -9.51 16.32 13.90
CA GLY A 513 -9.59 17.49 14.76
C GLY A 513 -8.54 17.53 15.87
N GLU A 514 -7.60 16.59 15.88
CA GLU A 514 -6.49 16.57 16.84
C GLU A 514 -5.52 17.71 16.52
N THR A 515 -4.98 18.35 17.55
CA THR A 515 -4.05 19.49 17.38
C THR A 515 -2.64 18.97 17.17
N ILE A 516 -1.94 19.52 16.17
CA ILE A 516 -0.53 19.26 15.93
C ILE A 516 0.23 20.50 16.39
N ALA A 517 0.94 20.39 17.52
CA ALA A 517 1.63 21.53 18.12
C ALA A 517 2.73 22.07 17.20
N ALA A 518 2.73 23.37 16.97
CA ALA A 518 3.82 24.07 16.32
C ALA A 518 4.92 24.42 17.32
N LYS A 519 6.17 24.45 16.86
CA LYS A 519 7.28 24.88 17.71
C LYS A 519 7.39 26.41 17.68
N PRO A 520 7.59 27.07 18.83
CA PRO A 520 7.99 28.47 18.82
C PRO A 520 9.40 28.61 18.21
N GLY A 521 9.67 29.76 17.59
CA GLY A 521 11.00 30.05 17.06
C GLY A 521 12.06 30.05 18.16
N ALA A 522 13.29 29.68 17.82
CA ALA A 522 14.42 29.70 18.74
C ALA A 522 14.75 31.14 19.17
N ASP A 523 15.00 31.33 20.46
CA ASP A 523 15.40 32.64 21.01
C ASP A 523 16.90 32.91 20.83
N LEU A 524 17.27 34.18 20.67
CA LEU A 524 18.64 34.64 20.49
C LEU A 524 18.84 36.00 21.16
N GLN A 525 19.53 36.01 22.30
CA GLN A 525 19.74 37.21 23.10
C GLN A 525 21.10 37.85 22.89
N PHE A 526 21.17 39.17 23.08
CA PHE A 526 22.43 39.89 23.16
C PHE A 526 23.25 39.39 24.36
N GLN A 527 24.54 39.19 24.15
CA GLN A 527 25.49 38.92 25.21
C GLN A 527 26.25 40.20 25.52
N PRO A 528 26.10 40.76 26.73
CA PRO A 528 26.72 42.04 27.07
C PRO A 528 28.24 41.95 26.95
N GLN A 529 28.83 43.01 26.42
CA GLN A 529 30.27 43.22 26.28
C GLN A 529 30.63 44.59 26.86
N PRO A 530 31.92 44.96 26.96
CA PRO A 530 32.29 46.27 27.47
C PRO A 530 31.66 47.42 26.68
N ASN A 531 31.19 48.42 27.44
CA ASN A 531 30.70 49.71 26.97
C ASN A 531 29.55 49.65 25.95
N VAL A 532 28.68 48.66 26.06
CA VAL A 532 27.40 48.61 25.35
C VAL A 532 26.25 48.51 26.35
N VAL A 533 25.08 49.03 25.97
CA VAL A 533 23.86 49.06 26.78
C VAL A 533 22.75 48.38 25.99
N ILE A 534 22.07 47.42 26.60
CA ILE A 534 20.87 46.80 26.02
C ILE A 534 19.66 47.66 26.43
N SER A 535 18.76 47.96 25.50
CA SER A 535 17.51 48.69 25.78
C SER A 535 16.59 47.95 26.75
N GLU A 536 15.66 48.65 27.40
CA GLU A 536 14.75 48.07 28.38
C GLU A 536 13.87 46.94 27.82
N ASP A 537 13.50 47.02 26.54
CA ASP A 537 12.75 45.98 25.83
C ASP A 537 13.62 44.80 25.35
N GLY A 538 14.94 44.91 25.49
CA GLY A 538 15.92 43.94 25.03
C GLY A 538 16.10 43.87 23.50
N LEU A 539 15.47 44.74 22.73
CA LEU A 539 15.45 44.68 21.26
C LEU A 539 16.59 45.46 20.61
N GLU A 540 17.22 46.38 21.33
CA GLU A 540 18.26 47.24 20.78
C GLU A 540 19.55 47.15 21.61
N LEU A 541 20.68 47.19 20.91
CA LEU A 541 22.00 47.31 21.52
C LEU A 541 22.60 48.66 21.16
N LEU A 542 22.89 49.47 22.17
CA LEU A 542 23.37 50.84 22.05
C LEU A 542 24.82 50.96 22.51
N ALA A 543 25.57 51.91 21.95
CA ALA A 543 26.89 52.28 22.45
C ALA A 543 26.78 52.99 23.80
N GLY A 544 27.47 52.48 24.82
CA GLY A 544 27.51 53.08 26.16
C GLY A 544 28.50 54.25 26.26
N VAL A 545 29.52 54.28 25.41
CA VAL A 545 30.58 55.30 25.37
C VAL A 545 30.96 55.66 23.93
N ASP A 546 31.76 56.71 23.78
CA ASP A 546 32.43 57.04 22.52
C ASP A 546 33.62 56.10 22.32
N GLY A 547 33.72 55.44 21.16
CA GLY A 547 34.81 54.51 20.92
C GLY A 547 34.76 53.78 19.58
N MET A 548 35.59 52.75 19.46
CA MET A 548 35.65 51.88 18.30
C MET A 548 34.76 50.66 18.49
N LEU A 549 33.86 50.43 17.54
CA LEU A 549 33.05 49.24 17.47
C LEU A 549 33.91 47.99 17.17
N THR A 550 33.76 46.97 18.00
CA THR A 550 34.33 45.63 17.78
C THR A 550 33.23 44.59 17.79
N VAL A 551 33.07 43.87 16.68
CA VAL A 551 32.10 42.78 16.54
C VAL A 551 32.84 41.46 16.72
N LEU A 552 32.62 40.76 17.84
CA LEU A 552 33.18 39.42 18.09
C LEU A 552 32.27 38.32 17.50
N ALA A 553 30.96 38.55 17.57
CA ALA A 553 29.90 37.76 16.95
C ALA A 553 28.65 38.67 16.80
N PRO A 554 27.63 38.29 16.00
CA PRO A 554 26.42 39.10 15.84
C PRO A 554 25.74 39.48 17.17
N ASN A 555 25.80 38.60 18.17
CA ASN A 555 25.26 38.85 19.52
C ASN A 555 26.31 39.31 20.55
N LYS A 556 27.56 39.55 20.16
CA LYS A 556 28.68 39.97 21.01
C LYS A 556 29.39 41.17 20.38
N ILE A 557 28.90 42.36 20.69
CA ILE A 557 29.42 43.63 20.15
C ILE A 557 29.92 44.48 21.31
N ALA A 558 31.15 44.97 21.22
CA ALA A 558 31.81 45.80 22.22
C ALA A 558 32.17 47.18 21.65
N VAL A 559 32.34 48.17 22.53
CA VAL A 559 32.91 49.48 22.16
C VAL A 559 34.17 49.72 22.97
N LEU A 560 35.29 49.99 22.29
CA LEU A 560 36.60 50.22 22.91
C LEU A 560 36.95 51.71 22.87
N GLU A 561 37.19 52.33 24.03
CA GLU A 561 37.52 53.77 24.13
C GLU A 561 38.93 54.10 23.61
N ILE A 562 39.82 53.12 23.60
CA ILE A 562 41.21 53.24 23.17
C ILE A 562 41.43 52.30 22.00
N TYR A 563 41.96 52.81 20.90
CA TYR A 563 42.45 51.99 19.80
C TYR A 563 43.97 51.97 19.77
N GLU A 564 44.53 50.76 19.87
CA GLU A 564 45.97 50.51 19.85
C GLU A 564 46.44 50.06 18.47
N VAL A 565 47.33 50.85 17.87
CA VAL A 565 48.11 50.46 16.69
C VAL A 565 49.43 49.88 17.17
N LYS A 566 49.56 48.55 17.08
CA LYS A 566 50.74 47.81 17.55
C LYS A 566 52.06 48.16 16.82
N GLY A 567 51.99 48.81 15.67
CA GLY A 567 53.15 49.14 14.83
C GLY A 567 53.10 50.56 14.30
N ASP A 568 53.64 50.75 13.10
CA ASP A 568 53.70 52.05 12.43
C ASP A 568 52.39 52.41 11.73
N VAL A 569 52.08 53.70 11.67
CA VAL A 569 51.03 54.23 10.79
C VAL A 569 51.65 54.47 9.41
N ASP A 570 51.39 53.53 8.49
CA ASP A 570 51.88 53.49 7.12
C ASP A 570 50.75 53.16 6.12
N TYR A 571 51.06 52.80 4.88
CA TYR A 571 50.05 52.46 3.86
C TYR A 571 49.25 51.20 4.17
N ARG A 572 49.66 50.38 5.15
CA ARG A 572 48.91 49.21 5.63
C ARG A 572 47.82 49.65 6.60
N VAL A 573 48.13 50.59 7.48
CA VAL A 573 47.20 51.11 8.50
C VAL A 573 46.30 52.21 7.96
N GLY A 574 46.86 53.15 7.19
CA GLY A 574 46.14 54.29 6.66
C GLY A 574 46.05 55.48 7.63
N ASN A 575 45.29 56.50 7.23
CA ASN A 575 44.87 57.59 8.10
C ASN A 575 43.96 57.04 9.21
N LEU A 576 44.04 57.64 10.38
CA LEU A 576 43.26 57.24 11.55
C LEU A 576 42.35 58.40 11.97
N ASP A 577 41.07 58.10 12.16
CA ASP A 577 40.08 59.05 12.66
C ASP A 577 39.24 58.33 13.74
N MET A 578 39.59 58.58 15.00
CA MET A 578 39.05 57.87 16.17
C MET A 578 38.22 58.81 17.03
N VAL A 579 36.98 58.41 17.33
CA VAL A 579 36.20 59.03 18.42
C VAL A 579 36.59 58.33 19.73
N GLY A 580 37.69 58.76 20.32
CA GLY A 580 38.29 58.19 21.53
C GLY A 580 39.78 58.51 21.57
N ALA A 581 40.57 57.70 22.27
CA ALA A 581 42.03 57.87 22.35
C ALA A 581 42.77 56.91 21.38
N LEU A 582 43.91 57.36 20.87
CA LEU A 582 44.79 56.58 20.00
C LEU A 582 46.12 56.31 20.68
N LEU A 583 46.48 55.03 20.77
CA LEU A 583 47.80 54.57 21.21
C LEU A 583 48.54 53.97 20.01
N ILE A 584 49.59 54.63 19.54
CA ILE A 584 50.41 54.16 18.43
C ILE A 584 51.75 53.73 19.01
N ALA A 585 52.03 52.43 19.00
CA ALA A 585 53.27 51.91 19.58
C ALA A 585 54.51 52.30 18.73
N GLY A 586 54.34 52.38 17.40
CA GLY A 586 55.41 52.68 16.44
C GLY A 586 55.50 54.13 15.98
N TRP A 587 55.97 54.32 14.76
CA TRP A 587 56.17 55.61 14.08
C TRP A 587 54.97 56.02 13.24
N ILE A 588 54.76 57.33 13.07
CA ILE A 588 53.83 57.85 12.05
C ILE A 588 54.66 58.26 10.83
N ARG A 589 54.46 57.56 9.71
CA ARG A 589 55.23 57.76 8.48
C ARG A 589 54.81 59.06 7.74
N PRO A 590 55.62 59.54 6.78
CA PRO A 590 55.32 60.74 6.01
C PRO A 590 53.96 60.72 5.31
N GLY A 591 53.21 61.83 5.43
CA GLY A 591 51.98 62.07 4.67
C GLY A 591 50.69 61.53 5.31
N PHE A 592 50.75 60.89 6.48
CA PHE A 592 49.57 60.39 7.17
C PHE A 592 48.92 61.45 8.06
N THR A 593 47.62 61.30 8.28
CA THR A 593 46.81 62.11 9.20
C THR A 593 46.23 61.22 10.27
N VAL A 594 46.47 61.58 11.53
CA VAL A 594 45.98 60.89 12.72
C VAL A 594 45.13 61.88 13.51
N LYS A 595 43.86 61.54 13.71
CA LYS A 595 42.90 62.33 14.48
C LYS A 595 42.28 61.50 15.59
N ALA A 596 42.15 62.11 16.76
CA ALA A 596 41.48 61.52 17.91
C ALA A 596 40.63 62.61 18.60
N SER A 597 39.41 62.29 19.05
CA SER A 597 38.67 63.21 19.92
C SER A 597 39.28 63.28 21.33
N GLY A 598 39.99 62.23 21.77
CA GLY A 598 40.76 62.18 23.01
C GLY A 598 42.25 62.38 22.80
N ASP A 599 43.05 61.64 23.56
CA ASP A 599 44.52 61.69 23.52
C ASP A 599 45.11 60.99 22.28
N ILE A 600 46.23 61.49 21.77
CA ILE A 600 47.10 60.76 20.83
C ILE A 600 48.44 60.50 21.52
N ARG A 601 48.79 59.23 21.71
CA ARG A 601 50.10 58.80 22.24
C ARG A 601 50.88 58.06 21.18
N VAL A 602 52.10 58.51 20.91
CA VAL A 602 53.01 57.91 19.92
C VAL A 602 54.26 57.42 20.64
N GLY A 603 54.48 56.10 20.58
CA GLY A 603 55.64 55.42 21.18
C GLY A 603 56.93 55.64 20.42
N GLY A 604 56.86 55.81 19.09
CA GLY A 604 57.97 56.18 18.22
C GLY A 604 58.07 57.69 17.98
N GLY A 605 58.42 58.06 16.75
CA GLY A 605 58.46 59.45 16.28
C GLY A 605 57.46 59.74 15.17
N VAL A 606 57.40 61.01 14.76
CA VAL A 606 56.48 61.50 13.73
C VAL A 606 57.28 62.13 12.60
N GLU A 607 57.05 61.67 11.37
CA GLU A 607 57.70 62.18 10.18
C GLU A 607 56.66 62.81 9.25
N ASP A 608 56.79 64.10 8.91
CA ASP A 608 55.97 64.80 7.90
C ASP A 608 54.45 64.48 7.93
N ALA A 609 53.87 64.35 9.13
CA ALA A 609 52.49 63.92 9.35
C ALA A 609 51.64 64.99 10.06
N LYS A 610 50.32 64.75 10.15
CA LYS A 610 49.37 65.63 10.85
C LYS A 610 48.74 64.91 12.03
N LEU A 611 48.89 65.47 13.23
CA LEU A 611 48.25 64.98 14.45
C LEU A 611 47.23 66.01 14.92
N ILE A 612 46.00 65.57 15.15
CA ILE A 612 44.90 66.41 15.67
C ILE A 612 44.24 65.68 16.83
N ALA A 613 44.52 66.10 18.06
CA ALA A 613 43.91 65.56 19.28
C ALA A 613 42.92 66.56 19.88
N GLY A 614 41.76 66.06 20.31
CA GLY A 614 40.81 66.84 21.11
C GLY A 614 41.22 66.98 22.58
N ALA A 615 42.22 66.20 23.03
CA ALA A 615 42.86 66.36 24.34
C ALA A 615 44.38 66.58 24.18
N ASN A 616 45.22 65.63 24.62
CA ASN A 616 46.67 65.77 24.64
C ASN A 616 47.35 65.07 23.46
N VAL A 617 48.56 65.54 23.09
CA VAL A 617 49.47 64.81 22.20
C VAL A 617 50.77 64.51 22.93
N GLU A 618 51.08 63.23 23.06
CA GLU A 618 52.35 62.76 23.64
C GLU A 618 53.15 61.98 22.59
N ILE A 619 54.38 62.41 22.35
CA ILE A 619 55.31 61.74 21.43
C ILE A 619 56.55 61.38 22.25
N LYS A 620 56.79 60.09 22.49
CA LYS A 620 58.01 59.64 23.19
C LYS A 620 59.28 60.02 22.43
N GLY A 621 59.23 59.92 21.10
CA GLY A 621 60.25 60.45 20.19
C GLY A 621 60.08 61.95 19.94
N GLY A 622 60.50 62.40 18.75
CA GLY A 622 60.29 63.77 18.30
C GLY A 622 59.52 63.82 16.99
N MET A 623 59.25 65.03 16.54
CA MET A 623 58.67 65.27 15.23
C MET A 623 59.67 65.96 14.31
N VAL A 624 59.96 65.32 13.18
CA VAL A 624 60.76 65.89 12.10
C VAL A 624 59.85 66.06 10.90
N SER A 625 59.71 67.29 10.44
CA SER A 625 58.82 67.57 9.32
C SER A 625 59.48 68.56 8.41
N ARG A 626 59.67 68.31 7.12
CA ARG A 626 60.27 69.25 6.17
C ARG A 626 59.34 70.44 5.85
N GLY A 627 58.76 71.06 6.87
CA GLY A 627 57.83 72.19 6.83
C GLY A 627 56.34 71.83 6.68
N LYS A 628 55.99 70.54 6.53
CA LYS A 628 54.61 70.09 6.22
C LYS A 628 53.85 69.53 7.42
N GLY A 629 54.57 69.02 8.41
CA GLY A 629 53.95 68.39 9.57
C GLY A 629 53.36 69.39 10.57
N LYS A 630 52.27 68.95 11.19
CA LYS A 630 51.44 69.77 12.08
C LYS A 630 50.98 68.96 13.28
N ILE A 631 51.13 69.54 14.47
CA ILE A 631 50.51 69.06 15.70
C ILE A 631 49.45 70.09 16.13
N LYS A 632 48.23 69.63 16.37
CA LYS A 632 47.18 70.40 17.04
C LYS A 632 46.65 69.58 18.22
N ALA A 633 46.78 70.13 19.42
CA ALA A 633 46.17 69.60 20.64
C ALA A 633 45.32 70.70 21.28
N GLU A 634 44.15 70.36 21.81
CA GLU A 634 43.35 71.34 22.56
C GLU A 634 43.91 71.57 23.97
N ILE A 635 44.60 70.58 24.56
CA ILE A 635 45.22 70.68 25.89
C ILE A 635 46.75 70.74 25.73
N ASP A 636 47.50 69.70 26.11
CA ASP A 636 48.96 69.78 26.19
C ASP A 636 49.65 69.02 25.04
N VAL A 637 50.90 69.44 24.74
CA VAL A 637 51.80 68.71 23.84
C VAL A 637 53.10 68.38 24.57
N VAL A 638 53.45 67.10 24.59
CA VAL A 638 54.72 66.60 25.11
C VAL A 638 55.48 65.89 23.99
N ALA A 639 56.72 66.30 23.75
CA ALA A 639 57.57 65.64 22.76
C ALA A 639 59.05 65.70 23.14
N ARG A 640 59.87 64.78 22.65
CA ARG A 640 61.31 64.82 22.88
C ARG A 640 61.99 65.97 22.13
N PHE A 641 61.68 66.16 20.85
CA PHE A 641 62.24 67.25 20.04
C PHE A 641 61.29 67.64 18.90
N LEU A 642 61.40 68.87 18.42
CA LEU A 642 60.63 69.41 17.29
C LEU A 642 61.57 70.01 16.26
N GLU A 643 61.53 69.51 15.03
CA GLU A 643 62.33 70.03 13.92
C GLU A 643 61.44 70.38 12.74
N TRP A 644 61.54 71.64 12.29
CA TRP A 644 60.82 72.13 11.11
C TRP A 644 59.29 71.93 11.15
N THR A 645 58.72 71.90 12.35
CA THR A 645 57.33 71.51 12.63
C THR A 645 56.47 72.71 13.02
N ARG A 646 55.15 72.63 12.76
CA ARG A 646 54.17 73.58 13.31
C ARG A 646 53.37 72.95 14.44
N VAL A 647 53.42 73.53 15.63
CA VAL A 647 52.74 73.00 16.82
C VAL A 647 51.80 74.05 17.40
N HIS A 648 50.60 73.62 17.73
CA HIS A 648 49.59 74.42 18.41
C HIS A 648 49.01 73.60 19.57
N ALA A 649 49.15 74.10 20.79
CA ALA A 649 48.55 73.53 22.00
C ALA A 649 47.69 74.62 22.67
N GLY A 650 46.48 74.28 23.12
CA GLY A 650 45.66 75.20 23.91
C GLY A 650 46.19 75.39 25.34
N GLY A 651 46.90 74.39 25.87
CA GLY A 651 47.60 74.40 27.14
C GLY A 651 49.12 74.53 27.00
N ASN A 652 49.86 73.71 27.74
CA ASN A 652 51.31 73.72 27.86
C ASN A 652 52.00 72.92 26.74
N ILE A 653 53.22 73.33 26.42
CA ILE A 653 54.11 72.57 25.55
C ILE A 653 55.40 72.26 26.31
N VAL A 654 55.70 70.97 26.47
CA VAL A 654 56.91 70.48 27.13
C VAL A 654 57.77 69.73 26.12
N ILE A 655 58.94 70.29 25.82
CA ILE A 655 59.90 69.70 24.89
C ILE A 655 61.14 69.27 25.65
N HIS A 656 61.52 68.00 25.55
CA HIS A 656 62.63 67.48 26.33
C HIS A 656 64.00 68.02 25.87
N ASP A 657 64.36 67.88 24.60
CA ASP A 657 65.71 68.12 24.08
C ASP A 657 65.85 69.46 23.37
N GLN A 658 65.12 69.67 22.27
CA GLN A 658 65.28 70.86 21.44
C GLN A 658 64.07 71.20 20.57
N VAL A 659 63.88 72.50 20.35
CA VAL A 659 63.01 73.07 19.32
C VAL A 659 63.90 73.71 18.26
N MET A 660 63.89 73.17 17.05
CA MET A 660 64.72 73.63 15.94
C MET A 660 63.86 74.06 14.75
N ARG A 661 64.06 75.30 14.29
CA ARG A 661 63.44 75.86 13.06
C ARG A 661 61.93 75.62 12.98
N SER A 662 61.24 75.66 14.12
CA SER A 662 59.82 75.31 14.24
C SER A 662 58.95 76.53 14.53
N GLN A 663 57.64 76.39 14.31
CA GLN A 663 56.64 77.37 14.73
C GLN A 663 55.81 76.76 15.85
N VAL A 664 56.00 77.25 17.06
CA VAL A 664 55.40 76.68 18.27
C VAL A 664 54.50 77.72 18.92
N PHE A 665 53.26 77.34 19.21
CA PHE A 665 52.32 78.16 19.97
C PHE A 665 51.73 77.35 21.12
N ALA A 666 51.97 77.79 22.35
CA ALA A 666 51.36 77.29 23.57
C ALA A 666 50.36 78.31 24.13
N GLY A 667 49.13 77.90 24.43
CA GLY A 667 48.18 78.73 25.16
C GLY A 667 48.51 78.88 26.65
N GLY A 668 49.33 77.98 27.21
CA GLY A 668 49.94 78.06 28.53
C GLY A 668 51.41 78.47 28.46
N THR A 669 52.28 77.59 28.96
CA THR A 669 53.75 77.77 29.00
C THR A 669 54.47 76.94 27.94
N LEU A 670 55.68 77.36 27.55
CA LEU A 670 56.62 76.54 26.77
C LEU A 670 57.86 76.22 27.63
N THR A 671 58.09 74.94 27.89
CA THR A 671 59.20 74.46 28.73
C THR A 671 60.15 73.59 27.90
N VAL A 672 61.42 74.00 27.84
CA VAL A 672 62.50 73.33 27.10
C VAL A 672 63.76 73.25 27.99
N THR A 673 63.63 72.65 29.16
CA THR A 673 64.67 72.67 30.21
C THR A 673 65.33 71.32 30.48
N ALA A 674 64.74 70.22 30.01
CA ALA A 674 65.33 68.90 30.14
C ALA A 674 66.45 68.69 29.09
N GLY A 675 67.17 67.57 29.14
CA GLY A 675 68.21 67.21 28.17
C GLY A 675 69.14 68.37 27.79
N LYS A 676 69.21 68.68 26.49
CA LYS A 676 69.97 69.84 25.98
C LYS A 676 69.23 71.17 26.23
N GLY A 677 67.91 71.17 26.17
CA GLY A 677 67.04 72.31 26.47
C GLY A 677 67.18 73.51 25.54
N ARG A 678 67.19 73.32 24.21
CA ARG A 678 67.59 74.36 23.25
C ARG A 678 66.45 74.85 22.37
N ILE A 679 66.32 76.17 22.20
CA ILE A 679 65.43 76.79 21.20
C ILE A 679 66.29 77.45 20.12
N ARG A 680 66.37 76.83 18.93
CA ARG A 680 67.25 77.24 17.82
C ARG A 680 66.46 77.48 16.54
N GLY A 681 66.19 78.75 16.25
CA GLY A 681 65.55 79.16 15.01
C GLY A 681 64.03 78.95 14.99
N GLY A 682 63.35 79.79 14.22
CA GLY A 682 61.89 79.76 14.10
C GLY A 682 61.20 80.74 15.06
N VAL A 683 59.93 80.49 15.35
CA VAL A 683 59.07 81.36 16.16
C VAL A 683 58.39 80.52 17.24
N CYS A 684 58.77 80.76 18.49
CA CYS A 684 58.16 80.13 19.66
C CYS A 684 57.35 81.17 20.42
N SER A 685 56.08 80.87 20.70
CA SER A 685 55.18 81.75 21.42
C SER A 685 54.46 81.00 22.52
N ALA A 686 54.36 81.59 23.70
CA ALA A 686 53.56 81.08 24.81
C ALA A 686 52.80 82.23 25.47
N ILE A 687 51.60 82.01 26.02
CA ILE A 687 50.87 83.11 26.68
C ILE A 687 51.46 83.38 28.06
N GLN A 688 51.74 82.33 28.85
CA GLN A 688 52.10 82.45 30.27
C GLN A 688 53.61 82.54 30.54
N GLY A 689 54.46 82.15 29.59
CA GLY A 689 55.91 82.26 29.74
C GLY A 689 56.68 81.20 28.95
N ILE A 690 57.99 81.43 28.79
CA ILE A 690 58.90 80.51 28.11
C ILE A 690 60.09 80.25 29.03
N VAL A 691 60.46 78.98 29.21
CA VAL A 691 61.64 78.59 29.99
C VAL A 691 62.46 77.61 29.17
N ALA A 692 63.73 77.92 28.92
CA ALA A 692 64.66 77.05 28.20
C ALA A 692 66.07 77.08 28.81
N ASN A 693 66.94 76.11 28.47
CA ASN A 693 68.35 76.20 28.87
C ASN A 693 69.12 77.18 27.95
N GLU A 694 68.99 77.02 26.64
CA GLU A 694 69.61 77.89 25.64
C GLU A 694 68.55 78.46 24.68
N ILE A 695 68.61 79.77 24.42
CA ILE A 695 67.76 80.43 23.42
C ILE A 695 68.63 81.08 22.35
N GLY A 696 68.34 80.80 21.07
CA GLY A 696 69.14 81.28 19.95
C GLY A 696 70.21 80.29 19.52
N SER A 697 70.96 80.65 18.49
CA SER A 697 72.01 79.81 17.91
C SER A 697 73.33 80.57 17.83
N PRO A 698 74.48 79.96 18.17
CA PRO A 698 75.80 80.55 17.94
C PRO A 698 76.03 80.91 16.46
N ALA A 699 75.39 80.18 15.55
CA ALA A 699 75.47 80.43 14.11
C ALA A 699 74.54 81.56 13.63
N GLY A 700 73.96 82.36 14.54
CA GLY A 700 73.11 83.51 14.20
C GLY A 700 71.75 83.16 13.57
N VAL A 701 71.27 81.92 13.73
CA VAL A 701 69.98 81.49 13.18
C VAL A 701 68.85 82.32 13.82
N ARG A 702 68.08 83.01 12.99
CA ARG A 702 66.97 83.88 13.43
C ARG A 702 65.99 83.12 14.33
N THR A 703 65.98 83.52 15.61
CA THR A 703 65.14 82.94 16.66
C THR A 703 64.25 84.01 17.24
N VAL A 704 62.94 83.77 17.29
CA VAL A 704 61.96 84.68 17.90
C VAL A 704 61.26 83.95 19.03
N VAL A 705 61.35 84.49 20.24
CA VAL A 705 60.61 84.00 21.42
C VAL A 705 59.63 85.07 21.87
N MET A 706 58.36 84.68 22.04
CA MET A 706 57.27 85.60 22.34
C MET A 706 56.48 85.12 23.56
N ALA A 707 56.30 85.98 24.56
CA ALA A 707 55.47 85.69 25.72
C ALA A 707 54.42 86.79 25.97
N GLY A 708 53.38 86.48 26.75
CA GLY A 708 52.41 87.50 27.20
C GLY A 708 51.50 88.03 26.09
N ALA A 709 51.33 87.29 25.00
CA ALA A 709 50.39 87.65 23.94
C ALA A 709 49.86 86.40 23.26
N ASN A 710 48.58 86.40 22.87
CA ASN A 710 48.02 85.41 21.96
C ASN A 710 48.16 85.92 20.51
N PRO A 711 49.09 85.37 19.68
CA PRO A 711 49.32 85.86 18.32
C PRO A 711 48.15 85.60 17.37
N ALA A 712 47.34 84.57 17.61
CA ALA A 712 46.15 84.30 16.80
C ALA A 712 45.05 85.33 17.09
N LEU A 713 44.76 85.55 18.38
CA LEU A 713 43.82 86.55 18.84
C LEU A 713 44.22 87.97 18.43
N ARG A 714 45.50 88.32 18.56
CA ARG A 714 46.05 89.61 18.14
C ARG A 714 45.94 89.83 16.63
N ARG A 715 46.28 88.84 15.81
CA ARG A 715 46.12 88.94 14.35
C ARG A 715 44.66 89.15 13.97
N ARG A 716 43.74 88.42 14.62
CA ARG A 716 42.30 88.54 14.38
C ARG A 716 41.77 89.90 14.83
N LEU A 717 42.20 90.40 15.99
CA LEU A 717 41.86 91.74 16.46
C LEU A 717 42.33 92.81 15.46
N LEU A 718 43.59 92.75 15.01
CA LEU A 718 44.12 93.68 14.00
C LEU A 718 43.36 93.61 12.66
N GLN A 719 42.93 92.42 12.24
CA GLN A 719 42.12 92.26 11.04
C GLN A 719 40.73 92.90 11.21
N VAL A 720 40.09 92.68 12.35
CA VAL A 720 38.79 93.27 12.68
C VAL A 720 38.90 94.79 12.85
N ASP A 721 39.96 95.30 13.48
CA ASP A 721 40.23 96.74 13.59
C ASP A 721 40.36 97.40 12.21
N ARG A 722 41.04 96.74 11.26
CA ARG A 722 41.13 97.22 9.87
C ARG A 722 39.76 97.25 9.19
N GLN A 723 38.96 96.20 9.34
CA GLN A 723 37.60 96.14 8.78
C GLN A 723 36.68 97.22 9.39
N MET A 724 36.75 97.42 10.70
CA MET A 724 36.00 98.47 11.39
C MET A 724 36.40 99.86 10.90
N ALA A 725 37.70 100.13 10.71
CA ALA A 725 38.18 101.39 10.16
C ALA A 725 37.69 101.62 8.72
N GLU A 726 37.60 100.56 7.91
CA GLU A 726 37.05 100.64 6.56
C GLU A 726 35.55 100.97 6.57
N TYR A 727 34.76 100.27 7.39
CA TYR A 727 33.33 100.56 7.53
C TYR A 727 33.07 101.97 8.06
N ALA A 728 33.87 102.45 9.02
CA ALA A 728 33.79 103.82 9.51
C ALA A 728 34.03 104.85 8.39
N ARG A 729 35.03 104.62 7.52
CA ARG A 729 35.29 105.47 6.35
C ARG A 729 34.16 105.43 5.32
N GLN A 730 33.64 104.24 5.00
CA GLN A 730 32.53 104.07 4.06
C GLN A 730 31.27 104.78 4.57
N LYS A 731 30.94 104.58 5.85
CA LYS A 731 29.82 105.22 6.52
C LYS A 731 29.95 106.74 6.52
N ALA A 732 31.13 107.29 6.86
CA ALA A 732 31.36 108.74 6.85
C ALA A 732 31.16 109.34 5.44
N LYS A 733 31.64 108.67 4.39
CA LYS A 733 31.41 109.07 2.99
C LYS A 733 29.91 109.07 2.64
N MET A 734 29.21 107.99 2.97
CA MET A 734 27.76 107.87 2.74
C MET A 734 26.96 108.90 3.56
N ASP A 735 27.36 109.18 4.79
CA ASP A 735 26.76 110.21 5.68
C ASP A 735 26.94 111.61 5.11
N THR A 736 28.10 111.90 4.52
CA THR A 736 28.37 113.20 3.89
C THR A 736 27.47 113.40 2.68
N VAL A 737 27.31 112.36 1.85
CA VAL A 737 26.43 112.40 0.67
C VAL A 737 24.97 112.54 1.12
N LEU A 738 24.47 111.65 1.99
CA LEU A 738 23.10 111.72 2.49
C LEU A 738 22.79 113.02 3.22
N GLY A 739 23.72 113.53 4.02
CA GLY A 739 23.60 114.80 4.75
C GLY A 739 23.52 116.02 3.83
N ARG A 740 24.22 116.00 2.68
CA ARG A 740 24.10 117.06 1.66
C ARG A 740 22.69 117.13 1.08
N TYR A 741 22.02 115.99 0.89
CA TYR A 741 20.66 115.94 0.36
C TYR A 741 19.57 116.15 1.42
N LEU A 742 19.84 115.91 2.70
CA LEU A 742 18.91 116.17 3.81
C LEU A 742 18.87 117.65 4.22
N LYS A 743 19.94 118.42 3.99
CA LYS A 743 20.00 119.87 4.25
C LYS A 743 19.27 120.72 3.20
N HIS A 744 19.03 120.18 2.01
CA HIS A 744 18.08 120.75 1.05
C HIS A 744 16.69 120.18 1.38
N GLY A 745 15.76 121.05 1.79
CA GLY A 745 14.52 120.70 2.49
C GLY A 745 13.72 119.51 1.95
N ARG A 746 13.02 118.85 2.87
CA ARG A 746 12.08 117.73 2.69
C ARG A 746 11.56 117.55 1.26
N GLY A 747 12.23 116.69 0.49
CA GLY A 747 11.65 115.71 -0.45
C GLY A 747 10.74 116.17 -1.60
N ALA A 748 10.35 117.43 -1.72
CA ALA A 748 9.45 117.90 -2.77
C ALA A 748 10.27 118.49 -3.93
N GLY A 749 10.68 117.64 -4.88
CA GLY A 749 11.28 118.09 -6.15
C GLY A 749 12.46 117.28 -6.70
N LEU A 750 12.92 116.22 -6.01
CA LEU A 750 14.03 115.40 -6.51
C LEU A 750 13.57 114.45 -7.64
N PRO A 751 14.28 114.38 -8.79
CA PRO A 751 13.94 113.47 -9.88
C PRO A 751 13.88 111.99 -9.44
N PRO A 752 13.00 111.15 -10.03
CA PRO A 752 12.80 109.75 -9.62
C PRO A 752 14.09 108.92 -9.59
N GLU A 753 15.02 109.17 -10.50
CA GLU A 753 16.32 108.48 -10.53
C GLU A 753 17.21 108.82 -9.32
N VAL A 754 17.20 110.07 -8.88
CA VAL A 754 17.99 110.53 -7.73
C VAL A 754 17.40 109.97 -6.44
N GLN A 755 16.07 109.90 -6.32
CA GLN A 755 15.40 109.25 -5.19
C GLN A 755 15.71 107.74 -5.11
N ARG A 756 15.74 107.04 -6.24
CA ARG A 756 16.18 105.62 -6.30
C ARG A 756 17.64 105.45 -5.89
N LYS A 757 18.55 106.31 -6.36
CA LYS A 757 19.97 106.27 -5.95
C LYS A 757 20.16 106.57 -4.46
N LEU A 758 19.41 107.53 -3.89
CA LEU A 758 19.49 107.87 -2.47
C LEU A 758 18.89 106.79 -1.56
N SER A 759 17.77 106.19 -1.95
CA SER A 759 17.18 105.05 -1.22
C SER A 759 18.10 103.82 -1.26
N LEU A 760 18.74 103.54 -2.39
CA LEU A 760 19.78 102.51 -2.51
C LEU A 760 20.99 102.81 -1.61
N LEU A 761 21.48 104.05 -1.60
CA LEU A 761 22.60 104.48 -0.76
C LEU A 761 22.26 104.41 0.73
N ALA A 762 21.03 104.78 1.13
CA ALA A 762 20.55 104.64 2.51
C ALA A 762 20.42 103.17 2.92
N LYS A 763 20.00 102.29 2.01
CA LYS A 763 19.98 100.83 2.22
C LYS A 763 21.39 100.27 2.37
N GLN A 764 22.33 100.67 1.52
CA GLN A 764 23.75 100.29 1.62
C GLN A 764 24.38 100.77 2.92
N ARG A 765 24.13 102.03 3.33
CA ARG A 765 24.57 102.56 4.63
C ARG A 765 24.03 101.75 5.80
N ARG A 766 22.73 101.42 5.80
CA ARG A 766 22.13 100.57 6.83
C ARG A 766 22.82 99.20 6.88
N ALA A 767 23.16 98.62 5.72
CA ALA A 767 23.88 97.35 5.65
C ALA A 767 25.29 97.46 6.27
N VAL A 768 26.04 98.51 5.95
CA VAL A 768 27.39 98.76 6.51
C VAL A 768 27.34 98.96 8.02
N VAL A 769 26.38 99.74 8.54
CA VAL A 769 26.20 99.94 9.99
C VAL A 769 25.85 98.63 10.71
N GLN A 770 25.04 97.77 10.09
CA GLN A 770 24.72 96.45 10.66
C GLN A 770 25.94 95.52 10.65
N ALA A 771 26.75 95.54 9.59
CA ALA A 771 28.00 94.78 9.52
C ALA A 771 29.02 95.25 10.58
N GLU A 772 29.18 96.57 10.76
CA GLU A 772 30.01 97.18 11.80
C GLU A 772 29.57 96.75 13.21
N LYS A 773 28.26 96.82 13.52
CA LYS A 773 27.70 96.39 14.81
C LYS A 773 27.94 94.90 15.09
N ARG A 774 27.88 94.04 14.07
CA ARG A 774 28.13 92.59 14.21
C ARG A 774 29.58 92.28 14.61
N LEU A 775 30.53 93.13 14.20
CA LEU A 775 31.95 92.97 14.53
C LEU A 775 32.37 93.65 15.83
N ALA A 776 31.59 94.62 16.33
CA ALA A 776 31.89 95.36 17.55
C ALA A 776 31.98 94.48 18.81
N ARG A 777 31.00 93.59 19.02
CA ARG A 777 30.98 92.67 20.19
C ARG A 777 32.18 91.71 20.19
N PRO A 778 32.46 90.94 19.12
CA PRO A 778 33.65 90.09 19.05
C PRO A 778 34.95 90.87 19.25
N ARG A 779 35.07 92.09 18.69
CA ARG A 779 36.26 92.93 18.86
C ARG A 779 36.51 93.29 20.32
N GLU A 780 35.49 93.76 21.03
CA GLU A 780 35.61 94.12 22.45
C GLU A 780 36.00 92.91 23.29
N GLU A 781 35.42 91.74 23.03
CA GLU A 781 35.75 90.50 23.72
C GLU A 781 37.21 90.08 23.48
N MET A 782 37.67 90.10 22.22
CA MET A 782 39.06 89.82 21.87
C MET A 782 40.04 90.82 22.51
N ALA A 783 39.68 92.11 22.58
CA ALA A 783 40.50 93.14 23.22
C ALA A 783 40.58 92.93 24.75
N ARG A 784 39.46 92.59 25.40
CA ARG A 784 39.43 92.27 26.84
C ARG A 784 40.29 91.05 27.18
N GLN A 785 40.21 89.99 26.37
CA GLN A 785 41.02 88.79 26.56
C GLN A 785 42.52 89.07 26.46
N LEU A 786 42.95 89.94 25.53
CA LEU A 786 44.35 90.36 25.44
C LEU A 786 44.79 91.24 26.61
N ALA A 787 43.91 92.11 27.13
CA ALA A 787 44.20 93.00 28.26
C ALA A 787 44.22 92.28 29.62
N ALA A 788 43.56 91.13 29.74
CA ALA A 788 43.54 90.32 30.96
C ALA A 788 44.89 89.66 31.29
N ILE A 789 45.84 89.67 30.35
CA ILE A 789 47.18 89.11 30.56
C ILE A 789 48.01 90.11 31.36
N ASP A 790 48.29 89.78 32.61
CA ASP A 790 49.20 90.56 33.46
C ASP A 790 50.66 90.38 33.01
N LEU A 791 51.12 91.30 32.16
CA LEU A 791 52.48 91.27 31.60
C LEU A 791 53.57 91.31 32.68
N ASN A 792 53.30 91.88 33.87
CA ASN A 792 54.27 91.97 34.95
C ASN A 792 54.59 90.61 35.58
N LYS A 793 53.78 89.57 35.34
CA LYS A 793 54.03 88.20 35.79
C LYS A 793 54.70 87.32 34.74
N ILE A 794 54.78 87.78 33.49
CA ILE A 794 55.32 87.01 32.37
C ILE A 794 56.84 87.05 32.37
N ARG A 795 57.46 85.88 32.22
CA ARG A 795 58.92 85.71 32.13
C ARG A 795 59.30 84.92 30.88
N ILE A 796 60.42 85.31 30.27
CA ILE A 796 61.16 84.47 29.34
C ILE A 796 62.51 84.19 30.00
N VAL A 797 62.75 82.94 30.39
CA VAL A 797 63.91 82.52 31.18
C VAL A 797 64.82 81.65 30.33
N ALA A 798 66.09 82.03 30.22
CA ALA A 798 67.15 81.20 29.69
C ALA A 798 68.10 80.81 30.83
N ARG A 799 68.20 79.53 31.17
CA ARG A 799 68.97 79.06 32.32
C ARG A 799 70.48 79.00 32.09
N LYS A 800 70.95 79.03 30.84
CA LYS A 800 72.38 78.89 30.49
C LYS A 800 72.88 79.94 29.53
N ALA A 801 72.18 80.18 28.42
CA ALA A 801 72.65 81.12 27.41
C ALA A 801 71.55 81.69 26.52
N VAL A 802 71.76 82.92 26.05
CA VAL A 802 70.99 83.55 24.98
C VAL A 802 71.93 84.10 23.91
N TYR A 803 71.82 83.61 22.68
CA TYR A 803 72.73 84.00 21.59
C TYR A 803 72.26 85.25 20.85
N ALA A 804 73.22 85.99 20.29
CA ALA A 804 73.01 87.16 19.46
C ALA A 804 72.08 86.87 18.27
N GLY A 805 71.26 87.85 17.90
CA GLY A 805 70.25 87.71 16.85
C GLY A 805 68.91 87.15 17.33
N THR A 806 68.80 86.75 18.60
CA THR A 806 67.52 86.39 19.23
C THR A 806 66.63 87.63 19.40
N MET A 807 65.38 87.52 18.99
CA MET A 807 64.35 88.53 19.23
C MET A 807 63.43 88.04 20.35
N VAL A 808 63.46 88.76 21.47
CA VAL A 808 62.58 88.53 22.61
C VAL A 808 61.42 89.51 22.54
N ILE A 809 60.19 89.01 22.65
CA ILE A 809 58.98 89.84 22.64
C ILE A 809 58.13 89.48 23.85
N ILE A 810 57.77 90.48 24.67
CA ILE A 810 56.81 90.30 25.76
C ILE A 810 55.67 91.30 25.54
N GLY A 811 54.46 90.79 25.32
CA GLY A 811 53.31 91.61 24.94
C GLY A 811 53.51 92.35 23.60
N THR A 812 53.69 93.66 23.68
CA THR A 812 54.00 94.53 22.54
C THR A 812 55.47 94.93 22.43
N SER A 813 56.23 94.77 23.51
CA SER A 813 57.59 95.26 23.66
C SER A 813 58.60 94.26 23.08
N ARG A 814 59.66 94.78 22.45
CA ARG A 814 60.64 93.99 21.70
C ARG A 814 62.04 94.28 22.20
N TYR A 815 62.84 93.23 22.36
CA TYR A 815 64.25 93.30 22.71
C TYR A 815 65.06 92.43 21.76
N LYS A 816 66.02 93.05 21.07
CA LYS A 816 66.95 92.34 20.19
C LYS A 816 68.25 92.12 20.93
N VAL A 817 68.60 90.86 21.16
CA VAL A 817 69.87 90.46 21.75
C VAL A 817 70.98 90.73 20.73
N ARG A 818 71.93 91.60 21.10
CA ARG A 818 73.00 92.08 20.19
C ARG A 818 74.31 91.30 20.34
N GLU A 819 74.56 90.75 21.53
CA GLU A 819 75.76 89.98 21.89
C GLU A 819 75.34 88.69 22.60
N ASP A 820 76.25 87.72 22.66
CA ASP A 820 76.00 86.44 23.31
C ASP A 820 75.98 86.62 24.84
N LEU A 821 74.84 86.31 25.46
CA LEU A 821 74.66 86.29 26.91
C LEU A 821 74.87 84.85 27.41
N LEU A 822 76.12 84.47 27.70
CA LEU A 822 76.49 83.11 28.13
C LEU A 822 76.30 82.88 29.64
N ARG A 823 75.12 83.21 30.15
CA ARG A 823 74.75 83.12 31.58
C ARG A 823 73.23 82.95 31.74
N PRO A 824 72.73 82.61 32.93
CA PRO A 824 71.29 82.69 33.22
C PRO A 824 70.77 84.12 32.99
N VAL A 825 69.67 84.26 32.26
CA VAL A 825 69.04 85.55 31.97
C VAL A 825 67.53 85.40 32.02
N THR A 826 66.89 86.30 32.75
CA THR A 826 65.43 86.44 32.78
C THR A 826 65.00 87.73 32.11
N PHE A 827 64.18 87.63 31.07
CA PHE A 827 63.55 88.78 30.42
C PHE A 827 62.15 89.03 31.01
N MET A 828 61.86 90.29 31.33
CA MET A 828 60.55 90.75 31.77
C MET A 828 60.25 92.14 31.24
N VAL A 829 58.99 92.56 31.26
CA VAL A 829 58.65 93.96 31.02
C VAL A 829 58.90 94.79 32.26
N ASP A 830 59.25 96.06 32.06
CA ASP A 830 59.26 97.05 33.13
C ASP A 830 57.84 97.27 33.70
N PRO A 831 57.69 97.85 34.90
CA PRO A 831 56.36 98.07 35.49
C PRO A 831 55.41 98.93 34.63
N SER A 832 55.96 99.72 33.70
CA SER A 832 55.17 100.49 32.73
C SER A 832 54.67 99.67 31.53
N GLY A 833 55.18 98.45 31.35
CA GLY A 833 54.84 97.53 30.26
C GLY A 833 55.35 97.98 28.88
N ARG A 834 56.28 98.94 28.84
CA ARG A 834 56.74 99.59 27.59
C ARG A 834 58.06 99.02 27.08
N GLU A 835 58.95 98.61 27.98
CA GLU A 835 60.27 98.11 27.62
C GLU A 835 60.54 96.74 28.24
N VAL A 836 61.30 95.90 27.54
CA VAL A 836 61.77 94.61 28.08
C VAL A 836 63.13 94.85 28.73
N LYS A 837 63.26 94.47 30.00
CA LYS A 837 64.48 94.50 30.80
C LYS A 837 65.02 93.09 31.01
N THR A 838 66.34 92.99 31.14
CA THR A 838 67.03 91.79 31.60
C THR A 838 67.24 91.88 33.11
N LEU A 839 66.91 90.82 33.81
CA LEU A 839 67.40 90.56 35.16
C LEU A 839 68.46 89.48 35.07
N ASP A 840 69.52 89.74 35.80
CA ASP A 840 70.59 88.80 36.03
C ASP A 840 70.18 88.00 37.26
N ASP A 841 69.92 86.71 37.07
CA ASP A 841 69.59 85.77 38.15
C ASP A 841 70.85 85.19 38.79
#